data_AF-A0A8C3P6E2-F1
#
_entry.id   AF-A0A8C3P6E2-F1
#
_cell.length_a   1.000
_cell.length_b   1.000
_cell.length_c   1.000
_cell.angle_alpha   90.00
_cell.angle_beta   90.00
_cell.angle_gamma   90.00
#
_symmetry.space_group_name_H-M   'P 1'
#
loop_
_entity.id
_entity.type
_entity.pdbx_description
1 polymer ?
#
loop_
_entity_poly.entity_id
_entity_poly.type
_entity_poly.pdbx_seq_one_letter_code
_entity_poly.pdbx_strand_id
1 'polypeptide(L)'
;MSSLRANQTLLSDGTRLLLLSVGCSGRNLLSLTRSMETRPKMAAEPRSRGPVPYTRPPLSALAAALLLLGCSPAPATSSSSSCHHRVPGGGEVVYKVYLKENHVLKRNVDQNLRIKTIYDRSVEDLLPEKRHLIKNKLFPQAISYLEKTFQVRKPTGTISLSRQCATNQYLRKKGDPHRYCQGACAEHTRCGPVIVPEEHLQQCRVCSEDEWYCGPAGLPDQEGVRDADFVLYVSALTTERCGQENIIAYAAYCQLEAEMDRPVAGYANLCPNMISTQAQEFIGMLSTVKHEIIHALGFSAGLFAFYHDDDGNPLTARYADGLPPFNDSLGLYQWSNKVVDKAVRLWDIRGNKMLRHDVFLLLTPRVVEEARKHFDCPILEGMELENQGGMGTELNHWEKRLLENEAMTGSHTQNRVFSRITLALMEDTGWYKANYSMAEKLDWGRDKGCDFVMKSCKFWIDQKKEKRQLVSPYCDTLRSNPLQLTCRQDQKAVAVCNLQKFPKQLPQEYQYFDSLNGVPSEDLPYYGGSVEIADYCPFSQEFSWHLSGEFQRSSDCRIMENQPDPFKNYGAEKYGPNSVCLIQKSAFVMAQCRKKLSYPDWGSGCYQVSCSPKGLKVWVKDTAYLCSRSGQVLTVSIQMNGWVHAGNLICPACWDFCDSCPPERDPPASNVTRALSIDLCSCSSSLVVTLWLLMANLIPLLTGFLLCVWS
;
A
#
# COMPACT_ATOMS: atom_id res chain seq x y z
N MET A 1 66.88 28.39 9.34
CA MET A 1 66.24 29.65 8.89
C MET A 1 64.85 29.29 8.41
N SER A 2 63.82 29.94 8.97
CA SER A 2 62.52 30.34 8.36
C SER A 2 61.95 29.39 7.28
N SER A 3 60.72 28.88 7.30
CA SER A 3 59.44 29.48 7.66
C SER A 3 58.32 28.48 7.24
N LEU A 4 57.17 28.53 7.92
CA LEU A 4 55.83 28.13 7.46
C LEU A 4 55.57 26.65 7.03
N ARG A 5 54.84 25.91 7.88
CA ARG A 5 53.90 24.85 7.44
C ARG A 5 52.50 25.15 7.97
N ALA A 6 51.57 25.29 7.01
CA ALA A 6 50.16 25.53 7.22
C ALA A 6 49.46 24.29 7.83
N ASN A 7 48.52 24.55 8.74
CA ASN A 7 47.51 23.60 9.18
C ASN A 7 46.51 23.37 8.02
N GLN A 8 46.46 22.16 7.48
CA GLN A 8 45.35 21.68 6.66
C GLN A 8 44.37 20.91 7.54
N THR A 9 43.23 21.55 7.82
CA THR A 9 42.00 20.91 8.28
C THR A 9 41.44 20.06 7.14
N LEU A 10 41.48 18.73 7.30
CA LEU A 10 40.80 17.78 6.42
C LEU A 10 39.29 17.82 6.69
N LEU A 11 38.57 18.61 5.89
CA LEU A 11 37.14 18.44 5.63
C LEU A 11 37.00 17.26 4.66
N SER A 12 36.49 16.14 5.16
CA SER A 12 36.07 15.00 4.36
C SER A 12 34.70 15.33 3.73
N ASP A 13 34.70 16.00 2.59
CA ASP A 13 33.55 16.08 1.70
C ASP A 13 33.37 14.74 1.00
N GLY A 14 32.50 13.90 1.56
CA GLY A 14 31.98 12.71 0.93
C GLY A 14 30.52 12.95 0.56
N THR A 15 30.27 13.55 -0.60
CA THR A 15 28.94 13.75 -1.18
C THR A 15 28.30 12.39 -1.43
N ARG A 16 27.55 11.86 -0.45
CA ARG A 16 26.71 10.68 -0.61
C ARG A 16 25.32 11.12 -1.04
N LEU A 17 25.01 10.95 -2.32
CA LEU A 17 23.62 10.88 -2.78
C LEU A 17 23.04 9.53 -2.31
N LEU A 18 22.39 9.51 -1.14
CA LEU A 18 21.45 8.44 -0.78
C LEU A 18 20.15 8.70 -1.54
N LEU A 19 19.96 8.01 -2.66
CA LEU A 19 18.66 7.96 -3.34
C LEU A 19 17.73 7.08 -2.48
N LEU A 20 16.84 7.69 -1.69
CA LEU A 20 15.75 6.93 -1.04
C LEU A 20 14.56 6.93 -1.99
N SER A 21 14.15 5.74 -2.41
CA SER A 21 12.88 5.55 -3.12
C SER A 21 11.77 5.39 -2.08
N VAL A 22 10.68 6.11 -2.33
CA VAL A 22 9.38 5.83 -1.71
C VAL A 22 8.78 4.73 -2.58
N GLY A 23 8.51 3.57 -1.96
CA GLY A 23 8.35 2.26 -2.58
C GLY A 23 7.90 2.17 -4.05
N CYS A 24 8.75 1.54 -4.88
CA CYS A 24 8.35 0.43 -5.75
C CYS A 24 9.59 -0.32 -6.32
N SER A 25 9.59 -1.65 -6.21
CA SER A 25 10.50 -2.57 -6.89
C SER A 25 9.97 -2.79 -8.31
N GLY A 26 10.72 -2.35 -9.32
CA GLY A 26 10.42 -2.55 -10.73
C GLY A 26 11.69 -2.30 -11.55
N ARG A 27 12.46 -3.35 -11.85
CA ARG A 27 13.70 -3.25 -12.63
C ARG A 27 13.39 -3.18 -14.13
N ASN A 28 13.76 -2.06 -14.74
CA ASN A 28 13.95 -1.93 -16.19
C ASN A 28 15.19 -2.74 -16.63
N LEU A 29 15.01 -3.75 -17.49
CA LEU A 29 16.09 -4.29 -18.31
C LEU A 29 15.88 -3.86 -19.77
N LEU A 30 16.83 -3.07 -20.28
CA LEU A 30 17.00 -2.72 -21.68
C LEU A 30 17.41 -3.97 -22.47
N SER A 31 16.52 -4.44 -23.35
CA SER A 31 16.81 -5.45 -24.36
C SER A 31 17.32 -4.78 -25.64
N LEU A 32 18.63 -4.86 -25.86
CA LEU A 32 19.28 -4.68 -27.16
C LEU A 32 19.03 -5.94 -27.99
N THR A 33 18.14 -5.88 -28.98
CA THR A 33 18.03 -6.93 -30.01
C THR A 33 18.38 -6.36 -31.38
N ARG A 34 19.56 -6.77 -31.82
CA ARG A 34 20.09 -6.78 -33.18
C ARG A 34 19.30 -7.83 -33.98
N SER A 35 18.76 -7.49 -35.15
CA SER A 35 18.36 -8.50 -36.13
C SER A 35 18.72 -8.06 -37.55
N MET A 36 19.44 -8.96 -38.22
CA MET A 36 19.85 -8.92 -39.61
C MET A 36 18.71 -9.37 -40.53
N GLU A 37 18.73 -8.81 -41.75
CA GLU A 37 18.35 -9.38 -43.04
C GLU A 37 16.93 -9.96 -43.26
N THR A 38 16.17 -9.38 -44.20
CA THR A 38 16.12 -9.82 -45.62
C THR A 38 15.11 -8.99 -46.43
N ARG A 39 15.48 -8.64 -47.67
CA ARG A 39 14.62 -8.07 -48.75
C ARG A 39 14.10 -9.21 -49.65
N PRO A 40 12.97 -9.05 -50.39
CA PRO A 40 13.01 -8.56 -51.80
C PRO A 40 11.80 -7.66 -52.19
N LYS A 41 12.00 -6.50 -52.86
CA LYS A 41 11.95 -6.17 -54.32
C LYS A 41 10.56 -6.10 -55.00
N MET A 42 10.43 -5.02 -55.81
CA MET A 42 9.49 -4.67 -56.91
C MET A 42 8.33 -3.73 -56.51
N ALA A 43 7.91 -2.70 -57.26
CA ALA A 43 8.38 -2.00 -58.46
C ALA A 43 7.49 -0.74 -58.68
N ALA A 44 7.97 0.18 -59.55
CA ALA A 44 7.24 1.18 -60.34
C ALA A 44 6.89 2.58 -59.77
N GLU A 45 7.52 3.56 -60.44
CA GLU A 45 7.37 5.02 -60.53
C GLU A 45 6.19 5.39 -61.50
N PRO A 46 5.89 6.65 -61.99
CA PRO A 46 6.72 7.88 -62.00
C PRO A 46 6.00 9.28 -61.91
N ARG A 47 6.84 10.34 -62.03
CA ARG A 47 6.61 11.75 -62.50
C ARG A 47 6.00 12.77 -61.51
N SER A 48 6.45 14.03 -61.39
CA SER A 48 6.99 14.97 -62.42
C SER A 48 8.02 16.02 -61.89
N ARG A 49 8.85 16.50 -62.85
CA ARG A 49 9.90 17.57 -62.93
C ARG A 49 9.48 18.96 -62.37
N GLY A 50 10.29 19.95 -61.97
CA GLY A 50 11.73 20.37 -61.99
C GLY A 50 11.81 21.84 -61.42
N PRO A 51 12.84 22.72 -61.59
CA PRO A 51 14.29 22.57 -61.81
C PRO A 51 15.22 23.37 -60.81
N VAL A 52 16.46 22.87 -60.69
CA VAL A 52 17.84 23.42 -60.45
C VAL A 52 18.00 24.98 -60.58
N PRO A 53 18.86 25.73 -59.82
CA PRO A 53 20.31 25.51 -59.89
C PRO A 53 21.27 25.70 -58.70
N TYR A 54 22.41 25.04 -58.94
CA TYR A 54 23.72 24.98 -58.28
C TYR A 54 24.37 26.34 -57.94
N THR A 55 25.02 26.39 -56.77
CA THR A 55 26.34 27.03 -56.56
C THR A 55 27.11 26.34 -55.42
N ARG A 56 28.40 26.04 -55.63
CA ARG A 56 29.44 25.65 -54.64
C ARG A 56 30.67 26.53 -54.93
N PRO A 57 31.73 26.56 -54.08
CA PRO A 57 31.87 27.00 -52.69
C PRO A 57 32.89 28.20 -52.63
N PRO A 58 33.47 28.62 -51.48
CA PRO A 58 34.70 27.95 -50.98
C PRO A 58 34.90 27.96 -49.44
N LEU A 59 36.00 27.31 -49.05
CA LEU A 59 36.51 26.99 -47.72
C LEU A 59 36.85 28.20 -46.83
N SER A 60 36.60 28.08 -45.52
CA SER A 60 37.62 28.06 -44.44
C SER A 60 37.01 28.43 -43.08
N ALA A 61 37.39 27.66 -42.06
CA ALA A 61 37.67 28.04 -40.66
C ALA A 61 37.24 26.93 -39.70
N LEU A 62 38.22 26.15 -39.28
CA LEU A 62 38.16 25.27 -38.11
C LEU A 62 38.09 26.13 -36.84
N ALA A 63 37.06 25.94 -36.03
CA ALA A 63 37.08 26.32 -34.62
C ALA A 63 36.40 25.22 -33.80
N ALA A 64 37.18 24.64 -32.88
CA ALA A 64 36.77 23.58 -31.98
C ALA A 64 35.75 24.11 -30.95
N ALA A 65 34.60 23.45 -30.85
CA ALA A 65 33.61 23.70 -29.80
C ALA A 65 33.76 22.63 -28.71
N LEU A 66 34.22 23.06 -27.53
CA LEU A 66 34.07 22.31 -26.28
C LEU A 66 32.57 22.23 -25.93
N LEU A 67 32.01 21.03 -25.94
CA LEU A 67 30.70 20.74 -25.35
C LEU A 67 30.84 20.62 -23.83
N LEU A 68 30.45 21.67 -23.10
CA LEU A 68 30.13 21.61 -21.69
C LEU A 68 28.81 20.82 -21.52
N LEU A 69 28.93 19.53 -21.22
CA LEU A 69 27.81 18.70 -20.75
C LEU A 69 27.45 19.13 -19.32
N GLY A 70 26.55 20.10 -19.22
CA GLY A 70 25.81 20.37 -17.98
C GLY A 70 24.86 19.21 -17.70
N CYS A 71 25.26 18.32 -16.79
CA CYS A 71 24.37 17.29 -16.24
C CYS A 71 23.32 17.97 -15.36
N SER A 72 22.11 18.16 -15.89
CA SER A 72 20.93 18.43 -15.06
C SER A 72 20.44 17.09 -14.49
N PRO A 73 20.22 16.95 -13.17
CA PRO A 73 19.61 15.75 -12.62
C PRO A 73 18.16 15.68 -13.10
N ALA A 74 17.80 14.56 -13.74
CA ALA A 74 16.41 14.23 -14.04
C ALA A 74 15.62 14.14 -12.73
N PRO A 75 14.42 14.74 -12.65
CA PRO A 75 13.61 14.65 -11.44
C PRO A 75 13.17 13.20 -11.24
N ALA A 76 13.47 12.65 -10.06
CA ALA A 76 12.94 11.37 -9.62
C ALA A 76 11.43 11.55 -9.35
N THR A 77 10.59 11.07 -10.27
CA THR A 77 9.17 10.88 -10.01
C THR A 77 9.01 9.73 -9.02
N SER A 78 8.61 10.03 -7.78
CA SER A 78 8.18 9.02 -6.82
C SER A 78 6.84 8.45 -7.28
N SER A 79 6.86 7.34 -8.00
CA SER A 79 5.63 6.66 -8.41
C SER A 79 5.14 5.75 -7.28
N SER A 80 4.15 6.20 -6.51
CA SER A 80 3.24 5.26 -5.87
C SER A 80 2.47 4.55 -6.98
N SER A 81 2.53 3.23 -7.05
CA SER A 81 1.76 2.46 -8.02
C SER A 81 0.27 2.51 -7.67
N SER A 82 -0.50 3.23 -8.48
CA SER A 82 -1.97 3.26 -8.38
C SER A 82 -2.52 1.90 -8.78
N CYS A 83 -3.53 1.44 -8.04
CA CYS A 83 -4.33 0.29 -8.42
C CYS A 83 -5.39 0.76 -9.41
N HIS A 84 -5.56 0.03 -10.51
CA HIS A 84 -6.53 0.35 -11.56
C HIS A 84 -7.42 -0.87 -11.80
N HIS A 85 -8.52 -0.95 -11.05
CA HIS A 85 -9.56 -1.93 -11.24
C HIS A 85 -10.45 -1.55 -12.43
N ARG A 86 -10.43 -2.33 -13.50
CA ARG A 86 -11.37 -2.13 -14.62
C ARG A 86 -12.63 -2.94 -14.38
N VAL A 87 -13.73 -2.23 -14.13
CA VAL A 87 -15.08 -2.79 -14.13
C VAL A 87 -15.35 -3.47 -15.49
N PRO A 88 -15.85 -4.72 -15.50
CA PRO A 88 -16.24 -5.40 -16.73
C PRO A 88 -17.30 -4.63 -17.52
N GLY A 89 -17.17 -4.58 -18.84
CA GLY A 89 -18.17 -3.98 -19.71
C GLY A 89 -19.46 -4.81 -19.81
N GLY A 90 -20.55 -4.21 -20.32
CA GLY A 90 -21.85 -4.87 -20.42
C GLY A 90 -21.86 -6.20 -21.21
N GLY A 91 -21.01 -6.34 -22.22
CA GLY A 91 -20.84 -7.59 -22.99
C GLY A 91 -19.86 -8.60 -22.37
N GLU A 92 -19.14 -8.23 -21.30
CA GLU A 92 -18.20 -9.10 -20.60
C GLU A 92 -18.86 -9.85 -19.42
N VAL A 93 -20.09 -9.46 -19.04
CA VAL A 93 -20.81 -10.01 -17.89
C VAL A 93 -22.12 -10.67 -18.31
N VAL A 94 -22.34 -11.89 -17.83
CA VAL A 94 -23.63 -12.59 -17.99
C VAL A 94 -24.42 -12.47 -16.69
N TYR A 95 -25.50 -11.70 -16.74
CA TYR A 95 -26.45 -11.55 -15.63
C TYR A 95 -27.50 -12.65 -15.61
N LYS A 96 -28.21 -12.78 -14.48
CA LYS A 96 -29.37 -13.67 -14.33
C LYS A 96 -29.08 -15.13 -14.71
N VAL A 97 -27.94 -15.65 -14.24
CA VAL A 97 -27.60 -17.06 -14.38
C VAL A 97 -28.51 -17.87 -13.48
N TYR A 98 -29.28 -18.79 -14.08
CA TYR A 98 -30.10 -19.71 -13.34
C TYR A 98 -29.23 -20.76 -12.64
N LEU A 99 -29.45 -20.97 -11.35
CA LEU A 99 -28.83 -22.01 -10.57
C LEU A 99 -29.89 -23.00 -10.11
N LYS A 100 -29.62 -24.30 -10.27
CA LYS A 100 -30.54 -25.33 -9.80
C LYS A 100 -30.61 -25.29 -8.28
N GLU A 101 -31.82 -25.20 -7.74
CA GLU A 101 -32.03 -25.25 -6.29
C GLU A 101 -31.56 -26.61 -5.75
N ASN A 102 -30.74 -26.57 -4.69
CA ASN A 102 -30.49 -27.77 -3.90
C ASN A 102 -31.72 -28.04 -3.04
N HIS A 103 -32.49 -29.08 -3.35
CA HIS A 103 -33.62 -29.55 -2.54
C HIS A 103 -33.25 -30.02 -1.12
N VAL A 104 -31.98 -29.91 -0.71
CA VAL A 104 -31.45 -30.34 0.60
C VAL A 104 -30.72 -29.19 1.30
N LEU A 105 -31.43 -28.10 1.63
CA LEU A 105 -31.04 -27.26 2.77
C LEU A 105 -32.29 -26.81 3.53
N LYS A 106 -32.53 -27.48 4.67
CA LYS A 106 -33.34 -26.93 5.76
C LYS A 106 -32.78 -25.55 6.12
N ARG A 107 -33.69 -24.61 6.37
CA ARG A 107 -33.49 -23.30 7.02
C ARG A 107 -32.15 -23.17 7.78
N ASN A 108 -31.39 -22.14 7.42
CA ASN A 108 -30.55 -21.38 8.36
C ASN A 108 -29.31 -22.10 8.92
N VAL A 109 -28.45 -22.62 8.07
CA VAL A 109 -27.07 -22.95 8.47
C VAL A 109 -26.13 -22.08 7.64
N ASP A 110 -25.60 -21.04 8.26
CA ASP A 110 -24.58 -20.19 7.65
C ASP A 110 -23.37 -21.06 7.32
N GLN A 111 -23.13 -21.30 6.03
CA GLN A 111 -21.97 -22.04 5.54
C GLN A 111 -20.88 -21.06 5.13
N ASN A 112 -19.63 -21.41 5.42
CA ASN A 112 -18.48 -20.68 4.91
C ASN A 112 -18.51 -20.65 3.38
N LEU A 113 -18.13 -19.51 2.80
CA LEU A 113 -17.96 -19.34 1.36
C LEU A 113 -17.03 -20.43 0.82
N ARG A 114 -17.41 -21.09 -0.27
CA ARG A 114 -16.57 -22.05 -0.99
C ARG A 114 -16.15 -21.47 -2.33
N ILE A 115 -14.85 -21.23 -2.50
CA ILE A 115 -14.29 -20.71 -3.75
C ILE A 115 -13.54 -21.83 -4.47
N LYS A 116 -14.05 -22.23 -5.63
CA LYS A 116 -13.36 -23.20 -6.49
C LYS A 116 -12.43 -22.48 -7.45
N THR A 117 -11.13 -22.73 -7.34
CA THR A 117 -10.13 -22.20 -8.28
C THR A 117 -9.94 -23.15 -9.46
N ILE A 118 -9.97 -22.59 -10.67
CA ILE A 118 -9.70 -23.29 -11.93
C ILE A 118 -8.52 -22.58 -12.59
N TYR A 119 -7.41 -23.31 -12.79
CA TYR A 119 -6.21 -22.73 -13.37
C TYR A 119 -6.23 -22.90 -14.89
N ASP A 120 -6.08 -21.78 -15.60
CA ASP A 120 -5.84 -21.77 -17.03
C ASP A 120 -4.46 -22.37 -17.36
N ARG A 121 -4.33 -22.90 -18.59
CA ARG A 121 -3.07 -23.49 -19.08
C ARG A 121 -1.88 -22.55 -18.97
N SER A 122 -2.08 -21.24 -19.09
CA SER A 122 -1.01 -20.24 -18.92
C SER A 122 -0.27 -20.35 -17.59
N VAL A 123 -0.92 -20.84 -16.52
CA VAL A 123 -0.28 -21.06 -15.21
C VAL A 123 0.61 -22.31 -15.24
N GLU A 124 0.24 -23.33 -16.01
CA GLU A 124 1.03 -24.55 -16.18
C GLU A 124 2.31 -24.30 -16.99
N ASP A 125 2.25 -23.34 -17.92
CA ASP A 125 3.34 -22.95 -18.81
C ASP A 125 4.38 -22.02 -18.11
N LEU A 126 4.12 -21.58 -16.88
CA LEU A 126 5.09 -20.81 -16.08
C LEU A 126 6.28 -21.66 -15.62
N LEU A 127 7.37 -20.97 -15.26
CA LEU A 127 8.52 -21.59 -14.60
C LEU A 127 8.08 -22.36 -13.34
N PRO A 128 8.70 -23.52 -13.02
CA PRO A 128 8.27 -24.39 -11.92
C PRO A 128 8.13 -23.67 -10.58
N GLU A 129 9.04 -22.76 -10.24
CA GLU A 129 8.96 -21.99 -8.99
C GLU A 129 7.76 -21.03 -8.94
N LYS A 130 7.44 -20.36 -10.05
CA LYS A 130 6.28 -19.45 -10.16
C LYS A 130 4.98 -20.23 -10.13
N ARG A 131 4.91 -21.34 -10.87
CA ARG A 131 3.76 -22.25 -10.87
C ARG A 131 3.49 -22.80 -9.47
N HIS A 132 4.53 -23.26 -8.77
CA HIS A 132 4.41 -23.74 -7.40
C HIS A 132 3.95 -22.63 -6.44
N LEU A 133 4.52 -21.42 -6.56
CA LEU A 133 4.09 -20.27 -5.77
C LEU A 133 2.59 -20.01 -5.93
N ILE A 134 2.09 -19.94 -7.17
CA ILE A 134 0.69 -19.62 -7.46
C ILE A 134 -0.25 -20.72 -6.97
N LYS A 135 0.01 -21.97 -7.36
CA LYS A 135 -0.90 -23.11 -7.13
C LYS A 135 -0.86 -23.65 -5.71
N ASN A 136 0.27 -23.54 -5.01
CA ASN A 136 0.46 -24.19 -3.70
C ASN A 136 0.56 -23.21 -2.53
N LYS A 137 0.78 -21.91 -2.79
CA LYS A 137 0.93 -20.91 -1.71
C LYS A 137 -0.01 -19.72 -1.88
N LEU A 138 0.15 -18.95 -2.95
CA LEU A 138 -0.45 -17.63 -3.10
C LEU A 138 -1.99 -17.67 -3.13
N PHE A 139 -2.59 -18.35 -4.12
CA PHE A 139 -4.05 -18.49 -4.19
C PHE A 139 -4.63 -19.33 -3.06
N PRO A 140 -4.08 -20.50 -2.70
CA PRO A 140 -4.60 -21.27 -1.57
C PRO A 140 -4.68 -20.48 -0.25
N GLN A 141 -3.66 -19.65 0.05
CA GLN A 141 -3.70 -18.82 1.26
C GLN A 141 -4.70 -17.66 1.15
N ALA A 142 -4.77 -16.99 -0.01
CA ALA A 142 -5.75 -15.92 -0.24
C ALA A 142 -7.19 -16.45 -0.14
N ILE A 143 -7.48 -17.57 -0.80
CA ILE A 143 -8.78 -18.24 -0.75
C ILE A 143 -9.11 -18.70 0.67
N SER A 144 -8.17 -19.38 1.36
CA SER A 144 -8.42 -19.82 2.74
C SER A 144 -8.74 -18.66 3.68
N TYR A 145 -8.11 -17.49 3.49
CA TYR A 145 -8.48 -16.28 4.23
C TYR A 145 -9.92 -15.86 3.95
N LEU A 146 -10.32 -15.76 2.66
CA LEU A 146 -11.64 -15.31 2.25
C LEU A 146 -12.76 -16.28 2.69
N GLU A 147 -12.55 -17.59 2.53
CA GLU A 147 -13.51 -18.63 2.96
C GLU A 147 -13.71 -18.65 4.49
N LYS A 148 -12.70 -18.27 5.28
CA LYS A 148 -12.82 -18.10 6.75
C LYS A 148 -13.44 -16.76 7.14
N THR A 149 -13.33 -15.77 6.27
CA THR A 149 -13.79 -14.40 6.52
C THR A 149 -15.26 -14.24 6.15
N PHE A 150 -15.76 -14.95 5.14
CA PHE A 150 -17.11 -14.78 4.63
C PHE A 150 -17.92 -16.07 4.68
N GLN A 151 -19.16 -15.97 5.14
CA GLN A 151 -20.19 -17.00 5.02
C GLN A 151 -21.20 -16.56 3.95
N VAL A 152 -21.75 -17.51 3.21
CA VAL A 152 -22.71 -17.22 2.12
C VAL A 152 -24.13 -17.37 2.64
N ARG A 153 -24.98 -16.36 2.39
CA ARG A 153 -26.37 -16.36 2.87
C ARG A 153 -27.27 -17.38 2.15
N LYS A 154 -27.03 -17.60 0.85
CA LYS A 154 -27.70 -18.62 0.03
C LYS A 154 -26.64 -19.50 -0.66
N PRO A 155 -26.23 -20.61 -0.03
CA PRO A 155 -25.27 -21.53 -0.62
C PRO A 155 -25.83 -22.09 -1.92
N THR A 156 -24.97 -22.18 -2.93
CA THR A 156 -25.34 -22.77 -4.21
C THR A 156 -24.93 -24.23 -4.25
N GLY A 157 -25.67 -25.04 -5.00
CA GLY A 157 -25.28 -26.41 -5.26
C GLY A 157 -24.18 -26.49 -6.30
N THR A 158 -24.50 -27.18 -7.39
CA THR A 158 -23.66 -27.17 -8.58
C THR A 158 -23.84 -25.85 -9.33
N ILE A 159 -22.72 -25.15 -9.59
CA ILE A 159 -22.70 -23.99 -10.47
C ILE A 159 -22.55 -24.46 -11.92
N SER A 160 -23.58 -24.24 -12.73
CA SER A 160 -23.51 -24.34 -14.19
C SER A 160 -23.66 -22.94 -14.76
N LEU A 161 -22.64 -22.46 -15.47
CA LEU A 161 -22.57 -21.08 -15.98
C LEU A 161 -23.33 -20.94 -17.29
N SER A 162 -23.96 -19.80 -17.51
CA SER A 162 -24.67 -19.54 -18.77
C SER A 162 -23.70 -19.23 -19.91
N ARG A 163 -24.05 -19.63 -21.13
CA ARG A 163 -23.26 -19.30 -22.32
C ARG A 163 -23.45 -17.85 -22.74
N GLN A 164 -22.40 -17.25 -23.29
CA GLN A 164 -22.49 -15.96 -23.96
C GLN A 164 -23.18 -16.10 -25.31
N CYS A 165 -23.93 -15.07 -25.72
CA CYS A 165 -24.55 -15.02 -27.05
C CYS A 165 -23.60 -14.41 -28.07
N ALA A 166 -23.62 -14.91 -29.31
CA ALA A 166 -22.72 -14.43 -30.36
C ALA A 166 -22.90 -12.93 -30.65
N THR A 167 -24.13 -12.42 -30.51
CA THR A 167 -24.51 -11.01 -30.70
C THR A 167 -24.62 -10.23 -29.38
N ASN A 168 -24.34 -10.84 -28.23
CA ASN A 168 -24.65 -10.29 -26.89
C ASN A 168 -26.12 -9.88 -26.69
N GLN A 169 -27.03 -10.38 -27.51
CA GLN A 169 -28.47 -10.16 -27.37
C GLN A 169 -29.11 -11.34 -26.65
N TYR A 170 -29.78 -11.04 -25.55
CA TYR A 170 -30.37 -12.04 -24.66
C TYR A 170 -31.87 -11.81 -24.52
N LEU A 171 -32.63 -12.89 -24.63
CA LEU A 171 -34.08 -12.93 -24.50
C LEU A 171 -34.47 -13.77 -23.28
N ARG A 172 -35.67 -13.51 -22.76
CA ARG A 172 -36.23 -14.27 -21.64
C ARG A 172 -37.65 -14.69 -21.95
N LYS A 173 -37.93 -15.98 -21.80
CA LYS A 173 -39.28 -16.53 -21.97
C LYS A 173 -40.05 -16.44 -20.67
N LYS A 174 -41.32 -16.02 -20.75
CA LYS A 174 -42.21 -15.97 -19.57
C LYS A 174 -42.35 -17.37 -18.96
N GLY A 175 -42.05 -17.50 -17.66
CA GLY A 175 -42.15 -18.76 -16.92
C GLY A 175 -40.96 -19.70 -17.07
N ASP A 176 -39.95 -19.36 -17.88
CA ASP A 176 -38.67 -20.09 -17.93
C ASP A 176 -37.60 -19.29 -17.17
N PRO A 177 -36.87 -19.92 -16.23
CA PRO A 177 -35.81 -19.23 -15.52
C PRO A 177 -34.54 -19.01 -16.36
N HIS A 178 -34.39 -19.68 -17.51
CA HIS A 178 -33.20 -19.59 -18.35
C HIS A 178 -33.24 -18.39 -19.31
N ARG A 179 -32.05 -17.92 -19.67
CA ARG A 179 -31.84 -16.95 -20.75
C ARG A 179 -31.65 -17.66 -22.09
N TYR A 180 -32.09 -16.99 -23.15
CA TYR A 180 -31.97 -17.45 -24.52
C TYR A 180 -31.14 -16.46 -25.32
N CYS A 181 -30.31 -16.95 -26.23
CA CYS A 181 -29.63 -16.12 -27.20
C CYS A 181 -30.54 -15.83 -28.40
N GLN A 182 -30.57 -14.58 -28.85
CA GLN A 182 -31.13 -14.27 -30.16
C GLN A 182 -30.16 -14.80 -31.23
N GLY A 183 -30.59 -15.76 -32.03
CA GLY A 183 -29.75 -16.42 -33.03
C GLY A 183 -28.91 -17.58 -32.46
N ALA A 184 -27.64 -17.33 -32.13
CA ALA A 184 -26.69 -18.38 -31.73
C ALA A 184 -25.92 -18.04 -30.45
N CYS A 185 -25.51 -19.07 -29.71
CA CYS A 185 -24.49 -18.91 -28.66
C CYS A 185 -23.12 -18.63 -29.30
N ALA A 186 -22.26 -17.91 -28.57
CA ALA A 186 -20.88 -17.72 -28.94
C ALA A 186 -20.14 -19.07 -28.97
N GLU A 187 -19.15 -19.20 -29.87
CA GLU A 187 -18.31 -20.40 -29.98
C GLU A 187 -17.58 -20.70 -28.67
N HIS A 188 -17.13 -19.65 -27.97
CA HIS A 188 -16.49 -19.75 -26.67
C HIS A 188 -17.11 -18.77 -25.69
N THR A 189 -17.49 -19.24 -24.51
CA THR A 189 -17.86 -18.37 -23.39
C THR A 189 -16.61 -17.98 -22.61
N ARG A 190 -16.44 -16.70 -22.34
CA ARG A 190 -15.25 -16.16 -21.67
C ARG A 190 -15.60 -15.58 -20.30
N CYS A 191 -14.65 -15.72 -19.37
CA CYS A 191 -14.64 -15.03 -18.09
C CYS A 191 -13.33 -14.23 -18.02
N GLY A 192 -13.40 -12.95 -18.40
CA GLY A 192 -12.21 -12.15 -18.64
C GLY A 192 -11.33 -12.73 -19.75
N PRO A 193 -10.02 -12.90 -19.55
CA PRO A 193 -9.13 -13.45 -20.58
C PRO A 193 -9.25 -14.97 -20.74
N VAL A 194 -9.93 -15.66 -19.82
CA VAL A 194 -9.99 -17.13 -19.77
C VAL A 194 -11.22 -17.66 -20.52
N ILE A 195 -11.04 -18.74 -21.29
CA ILE A 195 -12.14 -19.50 -21.88
C ILE A 195 -12.70 -20.43 -20.81
N VAL A 196 -14.01 -20.35 -20.58
CA VAL A 196 -14.70 -21.21 -19.61
C VAL A 196 -14.77 -22.64 -20.17
N PRO A 197 -14.36 -23.67 -19.41
CA PRO A 197 -14.48 -25.06 -19.83
C PRO A 197 -15.92 -25.45 -20.17
N GLU A 198 -16.09 -26.26 -21.21
CA GLU A 198 -17.41 -26.68 -21.71
C GLU A 198 -18.21 -27.46 -20.66
N GLU A 199 -17.53 -28.21 -19.78
CA GLU A 199 -18.13 -28.95 -18.68
C GLU A 199 -18.74 -28.05 -17.57
N HIS A 200 -18.35 -26.77 -17.52
CA HIS A 200 -18.89 -25.81 -16.57
C HIS A 200 -20.11 -25.06 -17.13
N LEU A 201 -20.39 -25.19 -18.43
CA LEU A 201 -21.42 -24.42 -19.11
C LEU A 201 -22.75 -25.18 -19.18
N GLN A 202 -23.85 -24.42 -19.08
CA GLN A 202 -25.19 -24.89 -19.40
C GLN A 202 -25.30 -25.18 -20.91
N GLN A 203 -26.28 -26.01 -21.27
CA GLN A 203 -26.69 -26.23 -22.65
C GLN A 203 -27.05 -24.88 -23.30
N CYS A 204 -26.62 -24.69 -24.54
CA CYS A 204 -26.98 -23.50 -25.30
C CYS A 204 -28.49 -23.44 -25.48
N ARG A 205 -29.08 -22.25 -25.31
CA ARG A 205 -30.51 -22.02 -25.52
C ARG A 205 -30.66 -20.85 -26.47
N VAL A 206 -31.38 -21.05 -27.56
CA VAL A 206 -31.51 -20.07 -28.64
C VAL A 206 -32.97 -19.85 -29.00
N CYS A 207 -33.27 -18.62 -29.43
CA CYS A 207 -34.51 -18.27 -30.11
C CYS A 207 -34.19 -17.85 -31.54
N SER A 208 -35.03 -18.27 -32.49
CA SER A 208 -34.99 -17.78 -33.87
C SER A 208 -35.17 -16.25 -33.92
N GLU A 209 -34.67 -15.59 -34.97
CA GLU A 209 -34.73 -14.12 -35.11
C GLU A 209 -36.18 -13.58 -35.10
N ASP A 210 -37.15 -14.38 -35.56
CA ASP A 210 -38.59 -14.05 -35.53
C ASP A 210 -39.28 -14.47 -34.21
N GLU A 211 -38.52 -14.86 -33.18
CA GLU A 211 -38.95 -15.33 -31.85
C GLU A 211 -39.93 -16.53 -31.83
N TRP A 212 -40.24 -17.12 -32.99
CA TRP A 212 -41.27 -18.17 -33.13
C TRP A 212 -40.85 -19.54 -32.54
N TYR A 213 -39.54 -19.80 -32.45
CA TYR A 213 -39.01 -21.06 -31.95
C TYR A 213 -37.85 -20.82 -30.99
N CYS A 214 -38.04 -21.21 -29.72
CA CYS A 214 -37.02 -21.14 -28.68
C CYS A 214 -36.77 -22.54 -28.10
N GLY A 215 -35.52 -22.98 -28.07
CA GLY A 215 -35.19 -24.32 -27.60
C GLY A 215 -33.72 -24.51 -27.24
N PRO A 216 -33.39 -25.66 -26.63
CA PRO A 216 -32.01 -26.05 -26.42
C PRO A 216 -31.32 -26.33 -27.78
N ALA A 217 -30.04 -26.02 -27.84
CA ALA A 217 -29.15 -26.29 -28.96
C ALA A 217 -27.82 -26.87 -28.44
N GLY A 218 -27.18 -27.72 -29.24
CA GLY A 218 -25.90 -28.34 -28.88
C GLY A 218 -25.99 -29.37 -27.76
N LEU A 219 -24.85 -29.62 -27.12
CA LEU A 219 -24.69 -30.65 -26.10
C LEU A 219 -25.54 -30.35 -24.85
N PRO A 220 -26.11 -31.39 -24.20
CA PRO A 220 -26.85 -31.23 -22.95
C PRO A 220 -25.96 -30.69 -21.83
N ASP A 221 -26.60 -30.17 -20.76
CA ASP A 221 -25.92 -29.75 -19.54
C ASP A 221 -24.95 -30.84 -19.07
N GLN A 222 -23.69 -30.44 -18.81
CA GLN A 222 -22.73 -31.30 -18.15
C GLN A 222 -22.86 -31.18 -16.62
N GLU A 223 -21.92 -31.79 -15.89
CA GLU A 223 -21.94 -31.90 -14.43
C GLU A 223 -21.85 -30.55 -13.71
N GLY A 224 -21.31 -29.50 -14.36
CA GLY A 224 -21.05 -28.20 -13.74
C GLY A 224 -19.96 -28.27 -12.66
N VAL A 225 -19.80 -27.18 -11.91
CA VAL A 225 -18.84 -27.09 -10.81
C VAL A 225 -19.56 -27.42 -9.49
N ARG A 226 -19.28 -28.60 -8.94
CA ARG A 226 -19.83 -29.03 -7.64
C ARG A 226 -19.14 -28.33 -6.47
N ASP A 227 -19.85 -28.29 -5.34
CA ASP A 227 -19.36 -27.81 -4.05
C ASP A 227 -18.73 -26.42 -4.06
N ALA A 228 -19.31 -25.52 -4.87
CA ALA A 228 -18.81 -24.16 -5.04
C ALA A 228 -19.93 -23.14 -4.85
N ASP A 229 -19.58 -22.02 -4.23
CA ASP A 229 -20.42 -20.82 -4.17
C ASP A 229 -19.90 -19.74 -5.13
N PHE A 230 -18.60 -19.77 -5.44
CA PHE A 230 -17.96 -18.92 -6.43
C PHE A 230 -16.88 -19.69 -7.19
N VAL A 231 -16.83 -19.54 -8.52
CA VAL A 231 -15.79 -20.13 -9.37
C VAL A 231 -14.81 -19.05 -9.81
N LEU A 232 -13.53 -19.21 -9.43
CA LEU A 232 -12.47 -18.27 -9.79
C LEU A 232 -11.55 -18.87 -10.85
N TYR A 233 -11.57 -18.30 -12.05
CA TYR A 233 -10.66 -18.65 -13.13
C TYR A 233 -9.34 -17.90 -13.00
N VAL A 234 -8.24 -18.62 -12.80
CA VAL A 234 -6.92 -18.05 -12.54
C VAL A 234 -6.03 -18.22 -13.75
N SER A 235 -5.47 -17.12 -14.27
CA SER A 235 -4.57 -17.12 -15.41
C SER A 235 -3.28 -16.35 -15.16
N ALA A 236 -2.28 -16.61 -16.00
CA ALA A 236 -1.02 -15.87 -16.04
C ALA A 236 -0.74 -15.42 -17.49
N LEU A 237 -1.64 -14.61 -18.04
CA LEU A 237 -1.58 -14.14 -19.42
C LEU A 237 -0.98 -12.74 -19.50
N THR A 238 -0.08 -12.54 -20.45
CA THR A 238 0.37 -11.20 -20.85
C THR A 238 -0.73 -10.54 -21.68
N THR A 239 -1.50 -9.66 -21.04
CA THR A 239 -2.60 -8.92 -21.66
C THR A 239 -2.21 -7.47 -21.86
N GLU A 240 -3.00 -6.70 -22.62
CA GLU A 240 -2.79 -5.25 -22.75
C GLU A 240 -2.72 -4.54 -21.39
N ARG A 241 -3.51 -5.00 -20.42
CA ARG A 241 -3.47 -4.51 -19.02
C ARG A 241 -2.10 -4.72 -18.36
N CYS A 242 -1.41 -5.82 -18.67
CA CYS A 242 -0.06 -6.06 -18.15
C CYS A 242 1.01 -5.15 -18.78
N GLY A 243 0.69 -4.47 -19.89
CA GLY A 243 1.56 -3.46 -20.50
C GLY A 243 1.38 -2.06 -19.90
N GLN A 244 0.35 -1.85 -19.06
CA GLN A 244 0.17 -0.63 -18.29
C GLN A 244 1.07 -0.67 -17.05
N GLU A 245 1.68 0.46 -16.69
CA GLU A 245 2.75 0.50 -15.68
C GLU A 245 2.31 -0.09 -14.33
N ASN A 246 3.10 -1.02 -13.80
CA ASN A 246 3.03 -1.59 -12.43
C ASN A 246 1.79 -2.42 -12.05
N ILE A 247 0.96 -2.88 -12.99
CA ILE A 247 -0.14 -3.82 -12.67
C ILE A 247 0.42 -5.22 -12.38
N ILE A 248 0.34 -5.65 -11.11
CA ILE A 248 0.79 -6.99 -10.68
C ILE A 248 -0.25 -8.06 -11.04
N ALA A 249 -1.50 -7.77 -10.74
CA ALA A 249 -2.64 -8.63 -10.97
C ALA A 249 -3.88 -7.76 -11.20
N TYR A 250 -4.91 -8.36 -11.79
CA TYR A 250 -6.25 -7.77 -11.84
C TYR A 250 -7.30 -8.87 -11.77
N ALA A 251 -8.45 -8.59 -11.18
CA ALA A 251 -9.57 -9.52 -11.16
C ALA A 251 -10.91 -8.81 -11.31
N ALA A 252 -11.92 -9.55 -11.75
CA ALA A 252 -13.28 -9.08 -11.79
C ALA A 252 -14.28 -10.24 -11.81
N TYR A 253 -15.55 -9.91 -11.64
CA TYR A 253 -16.66 -10.83 -11.84
C TYR A 253 -16.98 -10.98 -13.33
N CYS A 254 -17.62 -12.09 -13.70
CA CYS A 254 -18.07 -12.31 -15.08
C CYS A 254 -19.49 -12.89 -15.15
N GLN A 255 -20.01 -13.50 -14.09
CA GLN A 255 -21.40 -13.97 -14.07
C GLN A 255 -22.08 -13.76 -12.71
N LEU A 256 -23.32 -13.26 -12.75
CA LEU A 256 -24.18 -13.01 -11.59
C LEU A 256 -25.41 -13.93 -11.63
N GLU A 257 -25.77 -14.53 -10.50
CA GLU A 257 -26.94 -15.42 -10.41
C GLU A 257 -28.27 -14.66 -10.40
N ALA A 258 -29.38 -15.35 -10.67
CA ALA A 258 -30.66 -14.72 -11.00
C ALA A 258 -31.48 -14.21 -9.81
N GLU A 259 -31.32 -14.78 -8.62
CA GLU A 259 -32.15 -14.49 -7.44
C GLU A 259 -31.64 -13.31 -6.62
N MET A 260 -30.37 -13.33 -6.21
CA MET A 260 -29.75 -12.30 -5.36
C MET A 260 -28.75 -11.45 -6.13
N ASP A 261 -28.61 -11.63 -7.44
CA ASP A 261 -27.59 -10.95 -8.26
C ASP A 261 -26.15 -11.16 -7.75
N ARG A 262 -25.90 -12.25 -7.02
CA ARG A 262 -24.59 -12.53 -6.43
C ARG A 262 -23.58 -12.93 -7.52
N PRO A 263 -22.34 -12.42 -7.52
CA PRO A 263 -21.28 -12.97 -8.34
C PRO A 263 -21.09 -14.47 -8.04
N VAL A 264 -21.12 -15.30 -9.09
CA VAL A 264 -20.91 -16.75 -8.98
C VAL A 264 -19.73 -17.24 -9.80
N ALA A 265 -19.24 -16.42 -10.73
CA ALA A 265 -17.97 -16.62 -11.39
C ALA A 265 -17.23 -15.31 -11.58
N GLY A 266 -15.91 -15.40 -11.49
CA GLY A 266 -14.99 -14.31 -11.81
C GLY A 266 -13.64 -14.86 -12.23
N TYR A 267 -12.72 -13.96 -12.54
CA TYR A 267 -11.38 -14.31 -12.99
C TYR A 267 -10.34 -13.47 -12.25
N ALA A 268 -9.13 -14.00 -12.12
CA ALA A 268 -7.96 -13.29 -11.65
C ALA A 268 -6.78 -13.59 -12.57
N ASN A 269 -6.13 -12.56 -13.10
CA ASN A 269 -4.96 -12.71 -13.95
C ASN A 269 -3.73 -12.10 -13.28
N LEU A 270 -2.64 -12.88 -13.18
CA LEU A 270 -1.34 -12.36 -12.75
C LEU A 270 -0.49 -12.04 -13.97
N CYS A 271 0.10 -10.85 -14.00
CA CYS A 271 1.00 -10.47 -15.08
C CYS A 271 2.33 -11.23 -14.93
N PRO A 272 2.72 -12.12 -15.87
CA PRO A 272 3.81 -13.10 -15.65
C PRO A 272 5.15 -12.49 -15.23
N ASN A 273 5.47 -11.31 -15.76
CA ASN A 273 6.73 -10.58 -15.49
C ASN A 273 6.76 -9.97 -14.09
N MET A 274 5.60 -9.71 -13.49
CA MET A 274 5.46 -9.12 -12.15
C MET A 274 5.38 -10.17 -11.04
N ILE A 275 5.36 -11.46 -11.38
CA ILE A 275 5.32 -12.56 -10.41
C ILE A 275 6.71 -12.73 -9.80
N SER A 276 6.84 -12.36 -8.53
CA SER A 276 8.07 -12.48 -7.76
C SER A 276 8.05 -13.72 -6.88
N THR A 277 9.16 -14.45 -6.85
CA THR A 277 9.37 -15.63 -5.99
C THR A 277 10.16 -15.30 -4.73
N GLN A 278 10.50 -14.03 -4.52
CA GLN A 278 11.24 -13.58 -3.35
C GLN A 278 10.35 -13.61 -2.09
N ALA A 279 10.89 -14.17 -1.00
CA ALA A 279 10.13 -14.32 0.25
C ALA A 279 9.67 -12.97 0.83
N GLN A 280 10.46 -11.91 0.64
CA GLN A 280 10.19 -10.56 1.13
C GLN A 280 8.99 -9.92 0.42
N GLU A 281 8.71 -10.29 -0.84
CA GLU A 281 7.61 -9.73 -1.63
C GLU A 281 6.31 -10.55 -1.49
N PHE A 282 6.38 -11.73 -0.88
CA PHE A 282 5.26 -12.67 -0.75
C PHE A 282 4.04 -12.06 -0.05
N ILE A 283 4.24 -11.36 1.07
CA ILE A 283 3.13 -10.75 1.83
C ILE A 283 2.44 -9.65 1.01
N GLY A 284 3.22 -8.85 0.29
CA GLY A 284 2.70 -7.83 -0.62
C GLY A 284 1.85 -8.45 -1.73
N MET A 285 2.36 -9.49 -2.40
CA MET A 285 1.62 -10.22 -3.43
C MET A 285 0.35 -10.89 -2.89
N LEU A 286 0.43 -11.52 -1.71
CA LEU A 286 -0.73 -12.15 -1.07
C LEU A 286 -1.82 -11.13 -0.79
N SER A 287 -1.45 -9.95 -0.29
CA SER A 287 -2.41 -8.86 -0.09
C SER A 287 -2.99 -8.35 -1.41
N THR A 288 -2.22 -8.30 -2.50
CA THR A 288 -2.73 -7.91 -3.82
C THR A 288 -3.75 -8.93 -4.32
N VAL A 289 -3.43 -10.23 -4.27
CA VAL A 289 -4.39 -11.26 -4.72
C VAL A 289 -5.68 -11.23 -3.92
N LYS A 290 -5.61 -11.03 -2.59
CA LYS A 290 -6.81 -10.83 -1.76
C LYS A 290 -7.64 -9.62 -2.22
N HIS A 291 -7.00 -8.48 -2.45
CA HIS A 291 -7.64 -7.25 -2.93
C HIS A 291 -8.37 -7.47 -4.25
N GLU A 292 -7.68 -8.07 -5.24
CA GLU A 292 -8.27 -8.37 -6.54
C GLU A 292 -9.49 -9.31 -6.41
N ILE A 293 -9.39 -10.37 -5.61
CA ILE A 293 -10.51 -11.29 -5.43
C ILE A 293 -11.70 -10.60 -4.74
N ILE A 294 -11.48 -9.63 -3.83
CA ILE A 294 -12.58 -8.85 -3.24
C ILE A 294 -13.33 -8.02 -4.29
N HIS A 295 -12.65 -7.46 -5.30
CA HIS A 295 -13.34 -6.82 -6.43
C HIS A 295 -14.23 -7.81 -7.21
N ALA A 296 -13.74 -9.02 -7.43
CA ALA A 296 -14.50 -10.07 -8.11
C ALA A 296 -15.69 -10.60 -7.26
N LEU A 297 -15.58 -10.53 -5.93
CA LEU A 297 -16.62 -11.00 -5.01
C LEU A 297 -17.69 -9.95 -4.69
N GLY A 298 -17.35 -8.66 -4.69
CA GLY A 298 -18.37 -7.63 -4.44
C GLY A 298 -17.98 -6.16 -4.43
N PHE A 299 -16.76 -5.80 -4.05
CA PHE A 299 -16.39 -4.38 -4.01
C PHE A 299 -16.03 -3.86 -5.40
N SER A 300 -17.03 -3.44 -6.17
CA SER A 300 -16.80 -2.87 -7.51
C SER A 300 -17.97 -1.95 -7.87
N ALA A 301 -17.70 -0.79 -8.48
CA ALA A 301 -18.74 0.18 -8.82
C ALA A 301 -19.86 -0.42 -9.70
N GLY A 302 -19.49 -1.34 -10.61
CA GLY A 302 -20.45 -2.09 -11.43
C GLY A 302 -21.34 -3.09 -10.68
N LEU A 303 -21.09 -3.34 -9.38
CA LEU A 303 -21.89 -4.22 -8.53
C LEU A 303 -22.78 -3.46 -7.54
N PHE A 304 -22.57 -2.16 -7.31
CA PHE A 304 -23.34 -1.39 -6.32
C PHE A 304 -24.84 -1.39 -6.60
N ALA A 305 -25.23 -1.32 -7.87
CA ALA A 305 -26.63 -1.42 -8.25
C ALA A 305 -27.26 -2.78 -7.91
N PHE A 306 -26.45 -3.82 -7.72
CA PHE A 306 -26.90 -5.19 -7.49
C PHE A 306 -26.95 -5.60 -6.01
N TYR A 307 -26.64 -4.70 -5.08
CA TYR A 307 -26.71 -5.00 -3.65
C TYR A 307 -28.14 -5.22 -3.16
N HIS A 308 -28.25 -6.04 -2.12
CA HIS A 308 -29.50 -6.40 -1.46
C HIS A 308 -29.47 -6.03 0.02
N ASP A 309 -30.64 -5.78 0.61
CA ASP A 309 -30.79 -5.63 2.05
C ASP A 309 -30.71 -6.97 2.80
N ASP A 310 -30.88 -6.92 4.11
CA ASP A 310 -30.78 -8.13 4.94
C ASP A 310 -31.88 -9.15 4.73
N ASP A 311 -33.03 -8.69 4.25
CA ASP A 311 -34.18 -9.52 3.90
C ASP A 311 -34.06 -10.10 2.48
N GLY A 312 -33.01 -9.73 1.75
CA GLY A 312 -32.75 -10.16 0.38
C GLY A 312 -33.55 -9.40 -0.67
N ASN A 313 -34.03 -8.19 -0.36
CA ASN A 313 -34.66 -7.31 -1.35
C ASN A 313 -33.60 -6.42 -2.03
N PRO A 314 -33.70 -6.15 -3.34
CA PRO A 314 -32.80 -5.23 -4.01
C PRO A 314 -32.81 -3.81 -3.39
N LEU A 315 -31.63 -3.26 -3.10
CA LEU A 315 -31.50 -1.87 -2.65
C LEU A 315 -31.76 -0.85 -3.76
N THR A 316 -31.68 -1.31 -5.02
CA THR A 316 -31.92 -0.51 -6.22
C THR A 316 -33.14 -1.06 -6.96
N ALA A 317 -34.00 -0.15 -7.45
CA ALA A 317 -35.18 -0.52 -8.22
C ALA A 317 -34.81 -1.35 -9.46
N ARG A 318 -35.69 -2.27 -9.86
CA ARG A 318 -35.51 -3.17 -11.01
C ARG A 318 -36.55 -2.87 -12.09
N TYR A 319 -36.17 -3.01 -13.35
CA TYR A 319 -37.12 -3.10 -14.47
C TYR A 319 -37.79 -4.47 -14.52
N ALA A 320 -38.72 -4.64 -15.47
CA ALA A 320 -39.47 -5.88 -15.65
C ALA A 320 -38.59 -7.10 -16.01
N ASP A 321 -37.41 -6.87 -16.58
CA ASP A 321 -36.40 -7.90 -16.85
C ASP A 321 -35.65 -8.36 -15.58
N GLY A 322 -35.82 -7.63 -14.47
CA GLY A 322 -35.16 -7.87 -13.20
C GLY A 322 -33.78 -7.22 -13.05
N LEU A 323 -33.37 -6.37 -14.00
CA LEU A 323 -32.10 -5.64 -13.95
C LEU A 323 -32.31 -4.20 -13.45
N PRO A 324 -31.30 -3.59 -12.80
CA PRO A 324 -31.32 -2.17 -12.49
C PRO A 324 -31.28 -1.30 -13.76
N PRO A 325 -31.60 0.00 -13.66
CA PRO A 325 -31.43 0.94 -14.77
C PRO A 325 -29.98 1.03 -15.20
N PHE A 326 -29.72 1.10 -16.51
CA PHE A 326 -28.38 1.32 -17.05
C PHE A 326 -28.13 2.82 -17.25
N ASN A 327 -26.94 3.31 -16.91
CA ASN A 327 -26.51 4.68 -17.11
C ASN A 327 -25.42 4.73 -18.18
N ASP A 328 -25.79 5.17 -19.39
CA ASP A 328 -24.87 5.22 -20.54
C ASP A 328 -23.68 6.17 -20.32
N SER A 329 -23.84 7.22 -19.50
CA SER A 329 -22.76 8.17 -19.21
C SER A 329 -21.69 7.57 -18.30
N LEU A 330 -22.10 6.71 -17.37
CA LEU A 330 -21.18 5.98 -16.50
C LEU A 330 -20.70 4.67 -17.15
N GLY A 331 -21.43 4.15 -18.14
CA GLY A 331 -21.22 2.81 -18.69
C GLY A 331 -21.51 1.69 -17.68
N LEU A 332 -22.31 1.97 -16.65
CA LEU A 332 -22.59 1.08 -15.51
C LEU A 332 -24.08 1.06 -15.19
N TYR A 333 -24.51 0.01 -14.47
CA TYR A 333 -25.83 0.01 -13.86
C TYR A 333 -25.92 1.04 -12.73
N GLN A 334 -26.98 1.84 -12.75
CA GLN A 334 -27.23 2.92 -11.82
C GLN A 334 -27.64 2.36 -10.46
N TRP A 335 -26.84 2.62 -9.43
CA TRP A 335 -27.19 2.35 -8.04
C TRP A 335 -28.19 3.38 -7.50
N SER A 336 -28.90 3.03 -6.43
CA SER A 336 -29.75 3.95 -5.69
C SER A 336 -28.96 4.77 -4.65
N ASN A 337 -29.57 5.86 -4.17
CA ASN A 337 -29.07 6.67 -3.06
C ASN A 337 -29.08 5.95 -1.70
N LYS A 338 -29.52 4.70 -1.63
CA LYS A 338 -29.33 3.84 -0.45
C LYS A 338 -27.96 3.18 -0.43
N VAL A 339 -27.30 3.08 -1.58
CA VAL A 339 -26.00 2.41 -1.72
C VAL A 339 -24.89 3.45 -1.79
N VAL A 340 -24.94 4.33 -2.80
CA VAL A 340 -23.99 5.43 -2.97
C VAL A 340 -24.73 6.73 -3.24
N ASP A 341 -24.32 7.81 -2.56
CA ASP A 341 -24.81 9.16 -2.81
C ASP A 341 -23.66 10.17 -2.84
N LYS A 342 -23.93 11.36 -3.40
CA LYS A 342 -22.98 12.46 -3.40
C LYS A 342 -23.17 13.32 -2.16
N ALA A 343 -22.06 13.72 -1.55
CA ALA A 343 -22.05 14.71 -0.48
C ALA A 343 -21.06 15.84 -0.80
N VAL A 344 -21.24 16.97 -0.12
CA VAL A 344 -20.38 18.14 -0.26
C VAL A 344 -19.67 18.39 1.07
N ARG A 345 -18.34 18.43 1.04
CA ARG A 345 -17.50 18.83 2.17
C ARG A 345 -17.12 20.30 2.05
N LEU A 346 -17.07 21.00 3.20
CA LEU A 346 -16.47 22.33 3.28
C LEU A 346 -14.97 22.15 3.43
N TRP A 347 -14.23 22.67 2.46
CA TRP A 347 -12.84 22.29 2.24
C TRP A 347 -11.90 23.49 2.40
N ASP A 348 -11.15 23.52 3.49
CA ASP A 348 -10.15 24.56 3.75
C ASP A 348 -8.97 24.42 2.80
N ILE A 349 -8.62 25.52 2.14
CA ILE A 349 -7.49 25.64 1.22
C ILE A 349 -6.65 26.87 1.57
N ARG A 350 -5.50 27.01 0.91
CA ARG A 350 -4.56 28.12 1.06
C ARG A 350 -5.25 29.48 0.94
N GLY A 351 -4.80 30.40 1.79
CA GLY A 351 -5.27 31.78 1.87
C GLY A 351 -6.53 31.93 2.71
N ASN A 352 -6.76 31.04 3.68
CA ASN A 352 -7.96 31.01 4.54
C ASN A 352 -9.27 31.01 3.72
N LYS A 353 -9.27 30.32 2.58
CA LYS A 353 -10.45 30.15 1.73
C LYS A 353 -11.06 28.78 2.00
N MET A 354 -12.37 28.70 1.84
CA MET A 354 -13.11 27.44 1.83
C MET A 354 -13.79 27.27 0.49
N LEU A 355 -13.80 26.04 -0.03
CA LEU A 355 -14.57 25.67 -1.22
C LEU A 355 -15.49 24.49 -0.94
N ARG A 356 -16.38 24.23 -1.90
CA ARG A 356 -17.25 23.05 -1.92
C ARG A 356 -16.51 21.94 -2.63
N HIS A 357 -16.24 20.84 -1.92
CA HIS A 357 -15.58 19.66 -2.46
C HIS A 357 -16.58 18.51 -2.51
N ASP A 358 -16.83 17.98 -3.70
CA ASP A 358 -17.79 16.91 -3.92
C ASP A 358 -17.12 15.54 -3.66
N VAL A 359 -17.80 14.69 -2.89
CA VAL A 359 -17.35 13.33 -2.56
C VAL A 359 -18.46 12.31 -2.82
N PHE A 360 -18.09 11.06 -3.05
CA PHE A 360 -19.03 9.94 -3.11
C PHE A 360 -19.01 9.17 -1.79
N LEU A 361 -20.17 8.92 -1.20
CA LEU A 361 -20.31 8.18 0.05
C LEU A 361 -20.97 6.83 -0.21
N LEU A 362 -20.39 5.76 0.31
CA LEU A 362 -21.10 4.50 0.49
C LEU A 362 -21.92 4.58 1.80
N LEU A 363 -23.23 4.46 1.66
CA LEU A 363 -24.22 4.73 2.71
C LEU A 363 -24.80 3.46 3.36
N THR A 364 -24.25 2.28 3.03
CA THR A 364 -24.82 1.02 3.50
C THR A 364 -24.67 0.85 5.03
N PRO A 365 -25.65 0.23 5.71
CA PRO A 365 -25.80 0.38 7.17
C PRO A 365 -24.58 -0.01 8.00
N ARG A 366 -23.94 -1.15 7.72
CA ARG A 366 -22.79 -1.62 8.50
C ARG A 366 -21.54 -0.83 8.16
N VAL A 367 -21.37 -0.39 6.91
CA VAL A 367 -20.26 0.49 6.54
C VAL A 367 -20.37 1.80 7.31
N VAL A 368 -21.55 2.41 7.37
CA VAL A 368 -21.76 3.63 8.18
C VAL A 368 -21.45 3.34 9.64
N GLU A 369 -21.96 2.24 10.21
CA GLU A 369 -21.71 1.87 11.60
C GLU A 369 -20.21 1.71 11.91
N GLU A 370 -19.49 0.92 11.12
CA GLU A 370 -18.07 0.66 11.35
C GLU A 370 -17.20 1.88 11.04
N ALA A 371 -17.56 2.72 10.07
CA ALA A 371 -16.88 4.00 9.83
C ALA A 371 -17.07 4.97 11.00
N ARG A 372 -18.29 5.13 11.52
CA ARG A 372 -18.58 5.96 12.70
C ARG A 372 -17.78 5.51 13.92
N LYS A 373 -17.74 4.20 14.17
CA LYS A 373 -16.93 3.61 15.25
C LYS A 373 -15.43 3.83 15.04
N HIS A 374 -14.94 3.65 13.81
CA HIS A 374 -13.52 3.80 13.50
C HIS A 374 -13.05 5.24 13.71
N PHE A 375 -13.74 6.22 13.15
CA PHE A 375 -13.34 7.63 13.26
C PHE A 375 -13.74 8.29 14.59
N ASP A 376 -14.61 7.68 15.41
CA ASP A 376 -15.32 8.32 16.52
C ASP A 376 -16.10 9.57 16.06
N CYS A 377 -16.93 9.37 15.02
CA CYS A 377 -17.76 10.43 14.46
C CYS A 377 -19.22 9.98 14.31
N PRO A 378 -20.12 10.28 15.26
CA PRO A 378 -21.50 9.76 15.24
C PRO A 378 -22.38 10.37 14.14
N ILE A 379 -22.01 11.53 13.59
CA ILE A 379 -22.78 12.24 12.56
C ILE A 379 -22.35 11.89 11.13
N LEU A 380 -21.32 11.04 10.95
CA LEU A 380 -20.82 10.66 9.63
C LEU A 380 -21.92 9.98 8.82
N GLU A 381 -22.19 10.44 7.60
CA GLU A 381 -23.32 9.98 6.80
C GLU A 381 -23.01 8.64 6.10
N GLY A 382 -21.75 8.44 5.71
CA GLY A 382 -21.22 7.22 5.11
C GLY A 382 -19.71 7.27 4.95
N MET A 383 -19.14 6.25 4.32
CA MET A 383 -17.70 6.17 4.07
C MET A 383 -17.37 6.69 2.67
N GLU A 384 -16.39 7.59 2.57
CA GLU A 384 -15.95 8.15 1.29
C GLU A 384 -15.28 7.09 0.41
N LEU A 385 -15.72 7.05 -0.85
CA LEU A 385 -15.08 6.33 -1.94
C LEU A 385 -14.09 7.26 -2.64
N GLU A 386 -13.04 6.67 -3.20
CA GLU A 386 -12.02 7.35 -3.98
C GLU A 386 -12.64 8.19 -5.11
N ASN A 387 -12.18 9.43 -5.29
CA ASN A 387 -12.63 10.37 -6.32
C ASN A 387 -11.52 10.77 -7.32
N GLN A 388 -10.30 10.22 -7.18
CA GLN A 388 -9.18 10.46 -8.08
C GLN A 388 -8.65 9.17 -8.73
N GLY A 389 -7.57 9.26 -9.52
CA GLY A 389 -6.93 8.11 -10.19
C GLY A 389 -7.66 7.61 -11.46
N GLY A 390 -8.78 8.24 -11.83
CA GLY A 390 -9.57 7.92 -13.02
C GLY A 390 -10.52 6.74 -12.82
N MET A 391 -11.24 6.34 -13.88
CA MET A 391 -12.33 5.34 -13.82
C MET A 391 -11.94 3.98 -13.19
N GLY A 392 -10.66 3.62 -13.24
CA GLY A 392 -10.18 2.37 -12.65
C GLY A 392 -9.94 2.43 -11.14
N THR A 393 -9.91 3.63 -10.58
CA THR A 393 -9.58 3.87 -9.17
C THR A 393 -10.79 4.48 -8.47
N GLU A 394 -11.34 5.54 -9.05
CA GLU A 394 -12.55 6.24 -8.61
C GLU A 394 -13.71 5.25 -8.42
N LEU A 395 -14.47 5.43 -7.33
CA LEU A 395 -15.62 4.61 -6.90
C LEU A 395 -15.35 3.14 -6.56
N ASN A 396 -14.23 2.58 -7.00
CA ASN A 396 -13.91 1.16 -6.81
C ASN A 396 -13.08 0.90 -5.55
N HIS A 397 -12.60 1.95 -4.91
CA HIS A 397 -11.72 1.90 -3.75
C HIS A 397 -12.21 2.85 -2.66
N TRP A 398 -11.70 2.64 -1.45
CA TRP A 398 -11.86 3.62 -0.38
C TRP A 398 -10.98 4.84 -0.58
N GLU A 399 -11.45 5.99 -0.11
CA GLU A 399 -10.70 7.25 -0.08
C GLU A 399 -9.39 7.10 0.70
N LYS A 400 -8.26 7.22 -0.01
CA LYS A 400 -6.94 6.94 0.59
C LYS A 400 -6.56 7.98 1.65
N ARG A 401 -6.96 9.24 1.51
CA ARG A 401 -6.73 10.26 2.54
C ARG A 401 -7.26 9.80 3.90
N LEU A 402 -8.39 9.11 3.90
CA LEU A 402 -9.10 8.73 5.11
C LEU A 402 -8.73 7.35 5.66
N LEU A 403 -8.30 6.42 4.81
CA LEU A 403 -8.01 5.02 5.21
C LEU A 403 -6.59 4.53 4.88
N GLU A 404 -5.76 5.32 4.20
CA GLU A 404 -4.32 5.11 3.88
C GLU A 404 -3.87 3.66 3.59
N ASN A 405 -3.54 2.86 4.62
CA ASN A 405 -3.08 1.48 4.51
C ASN A 405 -4.20 0.44 4.55
N GLU A 406 -5.46 0.84 4.43
CA GLU A 406 -6.55 -0.08 4.19
C GLU A 406 -6.36 -0.76 2.83
N ALA A 407 -6.55 -2.08 2.82
CA ALA A 407 -6.17 -2.93 1.71
C ALA A 407 -6.94 -2.66 0.41
N MET A 408 -8.12 -2.04 0.46
CA MET A 408 -8.99 -1.66 -0.65
C MET A 408 -8.90 -0.16 -1.00
N THR A 409 -7.84 0.53 -0.59
CA THR A 409 -7.49 1.85 -1.16
C THR A 409 -6.84 1.69 -2.54
N GLY A 410 -6.94 2.72 -3.39
CA GLY A 410 -6.54 2.67 -4.80
C GLY A 410 -5.03 2.68 -5.08
N SER A 411 -4.18 2.22 -4.16
CA SER A 411 -2.72 2.16 -4.37
C SER A 411 -2.04 1.06 -3.58
N HIS A 412 -0.89 0.62 -4.06
CA HIS A 412 -0.05 -0.30 -3.31
C HIS A 412 0.66 0.41 -2.16
N THR A 413 0.21 0.13 -0.94
CA THR A 413 0.90 0.47 0.31
C THR A 413 1.52 -0.76 0.96
N GLN A 414 2.54 -0.51 1.76
CA GLN A 414 3.19 -1.54 2.57
C GLN A 414 2.42 -1.76 3.87
N ASN A 415 2.29 -3.01 4.30
CA ASN A 415 1.48 -3.42 5.45
C ASN A 415 -0.01 -3.04 5.32
N ARG A 416 -0.62 -3.41 4.18
CA ARG A 416 -2.07 -3.31 3.97
C ARG A 416 -2.85 -4.13 4.98
N VAL A 417 -3.97 -3.58 5.44
CA VAL A 417 -4.86 -4.22 6.41
C VAL A 417 -6.28 -4.35 5.83
N PHE A 418 -6.88 -5.53 5.94
CA PHE A 418 -8.30 -5.69 5.63
C PHE A 418 -9.13 -5.33 6.86
N SER A 419 -9.62 -4.10 6.89
CA SER A 419 -10.28 -3.53 8.06
C SER A 419 -11.72 -4.01 8.24
N ARG A 420 -12.31 -3.69 9.40
CA ARG A 420 -13.74 -3.90 9.65
C ARG A 420 -14.64 -3.17 8.64
N ILE A 421 -14.17 -2.05 8.04
CA ILE A 421 -14.92 -1.28 7.04
C ILE A 421 -15.08 -2.07 5.74
N THR A 422 -14.01 -2.69 5.23
CA THR A 422 -14.08 -3.56 4.04
C THR A 422 -14.93 -4.80 4.28
N LEU A 423 -14.80 -5.43 5.46
CA LEU A 423 -15.64 -6.57 5.81
C LEU A 423 -17.12 -6.17 5.90
N ALA A 424 -17.42 -4.98 6.44
CA ALA A 424 -18.77 -4.44 6.49
C ALA A 424 -19.35 -4.20 5.09
N LEU A 425 -18.56 -3.67 4.15
CA LEU A 425 -19.00 -3.53 2.76
C LEU A 425 -19.38 -4.89 2.17
N MET A 426 -18.55 -5.91 2.38
CA MET A 426 -18.83 -7.24 1.87
C MET A 426 -20.09 -7.85 2.49
N GLU A 427 -20.37 -7.60 3.76
CA GLU A 427 -21.63 -8.01 4.40
C GLU A 427 -22.84 -7.23 3.87
N ASP A 428 -22.69 -5.93 3.64
CA ASP A 428 -23.72 -5.02 3.12
C ASP A 428 -24.02 -5.22 1.61
N THR A 429 -23.25 -6.06 0.92
CA THR A 429 -23.66 -6.56 -0.40
C THR A 429 -25.01 -7.31 -0.35
N GLY A 430 -25.37 -7.84 0.82
CA GLY A 430 -26.51 -8.74 1.00
C GLY A 430 -26.21 -10.19 0.59
N TRP A 431 -25.00 -10.50 0.14
CA TRP A 431 -24.60 -11.83 -0.33
C TRP A 431 -23.89 -12.66 0.75
N TYR A 432 -23.18 -11.98 1.64
CA TYR A 432 -22.30 -12.59 2.62
C TYR A 432 -22.68 -12.19 4.05
N LYS A 433 -22.13 -12.92 5.01
CA LYS A 433 -21.95 -12.50 6.41
C LYS A 433 -20.45 -12.49 6.71
N ALA A 434 -19.96 -11.44 7.37
CA ALA A 434 -18.55 -11.29 7.65
C ALA A 434 -18.19 -11.78 9.06
N ASN A 435 -17.16 -12.60 9.16
CA ASN A 435 -16.51 -12.89 10.43
C ASN A 435 -15.54 -11.76 10.78
N TYR A 436 -16.03 -10.77 11.53
CA TYR A 436 -15.23 -9.62 11.94
C TYR A 436 -14.04 -9.96 12.86
N SER A 437 -13.91 -11.19 13.38
CA SER A 437 -12.69 -11.61 14.08
C SER A 437 -11.48 -11.73 13.15
N MET A 438 -11.72 -11.81 11.84
CA MET A 438 -10.67 -11.83 10.82
C MET A 438 -10.20 -10.43 10.44
N ALA A 439 -10.89 -9.38 10.89
CA ALA A 439 -10.54 -8.00 10.58
C ALA A 439 -9.19 -7.60 11.20
N GLU A 440 -8.36 -6.94 10.40
CA GLU A 440 -7.09 -6.39 10.86
C GLU A 440 -7.30 -4.98 11.45
N LYS A 441 -6.46 -4.63 12.43
CA LYS A 441 -6.51 -3.30 13.08
C LYS A 441 -6.01 -2.22 12.12
N LEU A 442 -6.89 -1.32 11.71
CA LEU A 442 -6.54 -0.07 11.03
C LEU A 442 -6.35 1.04 12.09
N ASP A 443 -5.14 1.60 12.18
CA ASP A 443 -4.81 2.70 13.11
C ASP A 443 -4.99 4.08 12.46
N TRP A 444 -4.85 4.18 11.14
CA TRP A 444 -5.03 5.42 10.40
C TRP A 444 -6.47 5.93 10.54
N GLY A 445 -6.63 7.21 10.88
CA GLY A 445 -7.94 7.83 11.07
C GLY A 445 -8.68 7.44 12.36
N ARG A 446 -8.20 6.43 13.10
CA ARG A 446 -8.89 5.93 14.28
C ARG A 446 -9.01 6.98 15.39
N ASP A 447 -10.21 7.17 15.91
CA ASP A 447 -10.54 8.09 17.00
C ASP A 447 -10.10 9.55 16.71
N LYS A 448 -10.15 9.97 15.44
CA LYS A 448 -9.72 11.32 15.02
C LYS A 448 -10.88 12.33 14.95
N GLY A 449 -12.11 11.88 15.11
CA GLY A 449 -13.32 12.70 15.17
C GLY A 449 -13.80 13.22 13.81
N CYS A 450 -14.95 13.87 13.82
CA CYS A 450 -15.62 14.35 12.60
C CYS A 450 -14.80 15.37 11.81
N ASP A 451 -14.03 16.23 12.49
CA ASP A 451 -13.17 17.21 11.84
C ASP A 451 -12.10 16.55 10.95
N PHE A 452 -11.60 15.38 11.32
CA PHE A 452 -10.61 14.66 10.51
C PHE A 452 -11.25 14.09 9.23
N VAL A 453 -12.43 13.47 9.38
CA VAL A 453 -13.06 12.75 8.28
C VAL A 453 -13.78 13.68 7.29
N MET A 454 -14.43 14.74 7.78
CA MET A 454 -15.29 15.61 6.96
C MET A 454 -14.63 16.90 6.45
N LYS A 455 -13.38 17.20 6.82
CA LYS A 455 -12.67 18.42 6.40
C LYS A 455 -11.32 18.09 5.75
N SER A 456 -10.69 19.11 5.17
CA SER A 456 -9.40 18.96 4.51
C SER A 456 -8.27 18.68 5.50
N CYS A 457 -7.17 18.07 5.02
CA CYS A 457 -5.98 17.89 5.84
C CYS A 457 -5.34 19.22 6.26
N LYS A 458 -5.57 20.32 5.52
CA LYS A 458 -5.20 21.67 5.96
C LYS A 458 -5.86 22.01 7.30
N PHE A 459 -7.19 21.85 7.39
CA PHE A 459 -7.93 22.14 8.62
C PHE A 459 -7.34 21.38 9.81
N TRP A 460 -7.03 20.10 9.61
CA TRP A 460 -6.38 19.28 10.64
C TRP A 460 -5.01 19.82 11.03
N ILE A 461 -4.13 20.06 10.04
CA ILE A 461 -2.76 20.55 10.26
C ILE A 461 -2.78 21.86 11.04
N ASP A 462 -3.61 22.82 10.62
CA ASP A 462 -3.71 24.14 11.24
C ASP A 462 -4.25 24.05 12.67
N GLN A 463 -5.35 23.29 12.87
CA GLN A 463 -5.93 23.09 14.20
C GLN A 463 -4.91 22.47 15.17
N LYS A 464 -4.12 21.49 14.71
CA LYS A 464 -3.09 20.84 15.53
C LYS A 464 -1.92 21.77 15.83
N LYS A 465 -1.49 22.58 14.86
CA LYS A 465 -0.44 23.60 15.05
C LYS A 465 -0.86 24.66 16.07
N GLU A 466 -2.08 25.18 15.98
CA GLU A 466 -2.62 26.15 16.93
C GLU A 466 -2.62 25.61 18.36
N LYS A 467 -2.99 24.33 18.52
CA LYS A 467 -2.97 23.62 19.81
C LYS A 467 -1.57 23.17 20.24
N ARG A 468 -0.52 23.43 19.45
CA ARG A 468 0.86 22.94 19.67
C ARG A 468 0.94 21.41 19.84
N GLN A 469 0.09 20.70 19.12
CA GLN A 469 0.04 19.24 19.08
C GLN A 469 0.76 18.69 17.85
N LEU A 470 1.07 17.40 17.86
CA LEU A 470 1.56 16.71 16.66
C LEU A 470 0.47 16.74 15.57
N VAL A 471 0.87 17.08 14.34
CA VAL A 471 -0.02 17.15 13.17
C VAL A 471 -0.35 15.77 12.58
N SER A 472 0.22 14.70 13.14
CA SER A 472 -0.02 13.32 12.71
C SER A 472 -1.53 13.00 12.66
N PRO A 473 -1.99 12.17 11.71
CA PRO A 473 -1.16 11.35 10.80
C PRO A 473 -0.57 12.10 9.59
N TYR A 474 -1.02 13.33 9.32
CA TYR A 474 -0.44 14.20 8.30
C TYR A 474 0.91 14.80 8.74
N CYS A 475 1.59 15.50 7.83
CA CYS A 475 2.88 16.14 8.10
C CYS A 475 3.07 17.42 7.28
N ASP A 476 3.99 18.27 7.71
CA ASP A 476 4.26 19.59 7.11
C ASP A 476 5.77 19.88 6.96
N THR A 477 6.60 18.86 7.16
CA THR A 477 8.07 18.98 7.10
C THR A 477 8.56 18.65 5.70
N LEU A 478 9.33 19.56 5.10
CA LEU A 478 10.01 19.27 3.84
C LEU A 478 11.08 18.19 4.02
N ARG A 479 11.26 17.40 2.97
CA ARG A 479 12.39 16.49 2.88
C ARG A 479 13.69 17.28 2.75
N SER A 480 14.43 17.37 3.84
CA SER A 480 15.72 18.07 3.94
C SER A 480 16.92 17.11 3.95
N ASN A 481 18.13 17.66 3.87
CA ASN A 481 19.37 16.98 4.23
C ASN A 481 20.03 17.77 5.37
N PRO A 482 20.14 17.22 6.59
CA PRO A 482 19.75 15.87 6.99
C PRO A 482 18.24 15.63 6.96
N LEU A 483 17.84 14.36 6.86
CA LEU A 483 16.45 13.93 6.90
C LEU A 483 15.90 14.01 8.33
N GLN A 484 14.72 14.62 8.44
CA GLN A 484 13.94 14.55 9.65
C GLN A 484 13.09 13.28 9.62
N LEU A 485 13.47 12.29 10.41
CA LEU A 485 12.77 11.01 10.52
C LEU A 485 11.58 11.12 11.48
N THR A 486 10.53 10.39 11.18
CA THR A 486 9.32 10.27 11.99
C THR A 486 8.87 8.80 12.01
N CYS A 487 7.79 8.50 12.71
CA CYS A 487 7.19 7.17 12.68
C CYS A 487 5.95 7.16 11.80
N ARG A 488 5.71 6.01 11.16
CA ARG A 488 4.40 5.72 10.58
C ARG A 488 3.34 5.73 11.69
N GLN A 489 2.08 6.01 11.35
CA GLN A 489 1.00 6.16 12.32
C GLN A 489 0.84 4.97 13.27
N ASP A 490 1.01 3.74 12.78
CA ASP A 490 0.92 2.52 13.58
C ASP A 490 2.24 2.14 14.29
N GLN A 491 3.25 3.01 14.20
CA GLN A 491 4.57 2.86 14.81
C GLN A 491 5.29 1.56 14.42
N LYS A 492 4.96 0.92 13.29
CA LYS A 492 5.64 -0.29 12.84
C LYS A 492 6.85 -0.01 11.94
N ALA A 493 6.99 1.21 11.43
CA ALA A 493 8.07 1.59 10.54
C ALA A 493 8.56 3.01 10.80
N VAL A 494 9.85 3.23 10.51
CA VAL A 494 10.43 4.57 10.38
C VAL A 494 9.92 5.19 9.08
N ALA A 495 9.62 6.47 9.11
CA ALA A 495 8.95 7.18 8.04
C ALA A 495 9.58 8.55 7.79
N VAL A 496 9.23 9.12 6.65
CA VAL A 496 9.52 10.51 6.25
C VAL A 496 8.25 11.15 5.74
N CYS A 497 8.14 12.47 5.89
CA CYS A 497 7.03 13.20 5.28
C CYS A 497 7.13 13.12 3.75
N ASN A 498 6.06 12.71 3.08
CA ASN A 498 6.00 12.61 1.62
C ASN A 498 5.66 13.95 0.93
N LEU A 499 5.83 15.08 1.63
CA LEU A 499 5.67 16.42 1.09
C LEU A 499 6.77 16.74 0.07
N GLN A 500 6.38 17.15 -1.13
CA GLN A 500 7.30 17.47 -2.22
C GLN A 500 6.84 18.67 -3.05
N LYS A 501 7.77 19.22 -3.86
CA LYS A 501 7.48 20.24 -4.87
C LYS A 501 7.12 19.59 -6.20
N PHE A 502 6.01 19.98 -6.79
CA PHE A 502 5.56 19.57 -8.11
C PHE A 502 6.07 20.53 -9.20
N PRO A 503 6.24 20.07 -10.45
CA PRO A 503 6.65 20.93 -11.56
C PRO A 503 5.57 21.91 -12.01
N LYS A 504 4.30 21.62 -11.69
CA LYS A 504 3.13 22.46 -11.96
C LYS A 504 2.44 22.80 -10.64
N GLN A 505 1.71 23.91 -10.63
CA GLN A 505 0.85 24.24 -9.49
C GLN A 505 -0.20 23.15 -9.32
N LEU A 506 -0.46 22.77 -8.07
CA LEU A 506 -1.54 21.87 -7.74
C LEU A 506 -2.90 22.56 -7.99
N PRO A 507 -3.96 21.79 -8.30
CA PRO A 507 -5.33 22.30 -8.29
C PRO A 507 -5.65 23.06 -7.00
N GLN A 508 -6.52 24.05 -7.09
CA GLN A 508 -6.76 24.97 -5.98
C GLN A 508 -7.29 24.25 -4.73
N GLU A 509 -8.09 23.18 -4.89
CA GLU A 509 -8.57 22.33 -3.79
C GLU A 509 -7.49 21.57 -3.03
N TYR A 510 -6.30 21.41 -3.62
CA TYR A 510 -5.19 20.63 -3.06
C TYR A 510 -4.01 21.50 -2.60
N GLN A 511 -4.19 22.82 -2.57
CA GLN A 511 -3.20 23.75 -2.04
C GLN A 511 -3.46 23.98 -0.54
N TYR A 512 -2.71 23.31 0.34
CA TYR A 512 -3.01 23.27 1.78
C TYR A 512 -2.25 24.26 2.66
N PHE A 513 -1.14 24.81 2.18
CA PHE A 513 -0.19 25.51 3.05
C PHE A 513 -0.23 27.02 2.90
N ASP A 514 -0.45 27.73 4.01
CA ASP A 514 -0.27 29.18 4.08
C ASP A 514 1.19 29.57 4.35
N SER A 515 1.94 28.67 4.97
CA SER A 515 3.38 28.80 5.19
C SER A 515 4.03 27.42 5.31
N LEU A 516 5.25 27.31 4.80
CA LEU A 516 6.13 26.16 4.98
C LEU A 516 7.54 26.69 5.28
N ASN A 517 8.22 26.06 6.24
CA ASN A 517 9.55 26.50 6.63
C ASN A 517 10.52 26.37 5.45
N GLY A 518 11.21 27.47 5.11
CA GLY A 518 12.14 27.53 4.00
C GLY A 518 11.51 27.63 2.60
N VAL A 519 10.19 27.85 2.50
CA VAL A 519 9.49 27.98 1.21
C VAL A 519 8.93 29.41 1.04
N PRO A 520 9.30 30.12 -0.04
CA PRO A 520 8.68 31.40 -0.39
C PRO A 520 7.18 31.28 -0.68
N SER A 521 6.42 32.34 -0.43
CA SER A 521 4.94 32.31 -0.54
C SER A 521 4.44 32.03 -1.97
N GLU A 522 5.20 32.47 -2.98
CA GLU A 522 4.96 32.25 -4.40
C GLU A 522 5.10 30.79 -4.84
N ASP A 523 5.87 30.02 -4.06
CA ASP A 523 6.20 28.62 -4.35
C ASP A 523 5.22 27.65 -3.66
N LEU A 524 4.49 28.09 -2.63
CA LEU A 524 3.55 27.25 -1.87
C LEU A 524 2.51 26.50 -2.72
N PRO A 525 1.93 27.07 -3.81
CA PRO A 525 0.99 26.36 -4.68
C PRO A 525 1.56 25.10 -5.37
N TYR A 526 2.88 24.94 -5.37
CA TYR A 526 3.56 23.77 -5.95
C TYR A 526 3.81 22.67 -4.93
N TYR A 527 3.49 22.85 -3.64
CA TYR A 527 3.78 21.87 -2.60
C TYR A 527 2.54 21.10 -2.14
N GLY A 528 2.67 19.78 -2.09
CA GLY A 528 1.67 18.85 -1.56
C GLY A 528 2.28 17.47 -1.30
N GLY A 529 1.49 16.56 -0.76
CA GLY A 529 1.84 15.15 -0.63
C GLY A 529 2.08 14.51 -2.00
N SER A 530 3.02 13.57 -2.08
CA SER A 530 3.41 12.92 -3.34
C SER A 530 2.38 11.93 -3.90
N VAL A 531 1.36 11.57 -3.12
CA VAL A 531 0.33 10.60 -3.51
C VAL A 531 -0.93 11.36 -3.92
N GLU A 532 -1.24 11.31 -5.23
CA GLU A 532 -2.39 12.01 -5.83
C GLU A 532 -3.69 11.61 -5.13
N ILE A 533 -4.04 10.32 -5.15
CA ILE A 533 -5.30 9.78 -4.61
C ILE A 533 -5.48 9.90 -3.09
N ALA A 534 -4.52 10.53 -2.39
CA ALA A 534 -4.70 10.93 -0.99
C ALA A 534 -5.05 12.42 -0.91
N ASP A 535 -5.74 12.97 -1.91
CA ASP A 535 -6.01 14.39 -2.11
C ASP A 535 -4.75 15.26 -2.07
N TYR A 536 -3.58 14.75 -2.46
CA TYR A 536 -2.28 15.39 -2.21
C TYR A 536 -2.05 15.80 -0.74
N CYS A 537 -2.73 15.20 0.23
CA CYS A 537 -2.49 15.43 1.64
C CYS A 537 -1.14 14.79 2.03
N PRO A 538 -0.20 15.56 2.61
CA PRO A 538 1.09 15.03 2.99
C PRO A 538 1.01 14.24 4.31
N PHE A 539 1.65 13.08 4.33
CA PHE A 539 1.68 12.19 5.48
C PHE A 539 3.03 11.49 5.67
N SER A 540 3.21 10.92 6.86
CA SER A 540 4.41 10.18 7.21
C SER A 540 4.41 8.80 6.54
N GLN A 541 5.24 8.64 5.51
CA GLN A 541 5.32 7.43 4.71
C GLN A 541 6.63 6.68 4.98
N GLU A 542 6.54 5.37 5.07
CA GLU A 542 7.73 4.52 5.15
C GLU A 542 8.55 4.55 3.86
N PHE A 543 9.83 4.23 3.97
CA PHE A 543 10.77 4.27 2.84
C PHE A 543 11.74 3.08 2.88
N SER A 544 12.52 2.92 1.82
CA SER A 544 13.61 1.94 1.78
C SER A 544 14.95 2.63 1.58
N TRP A 545 16.00 2.07 2.19
CA TRP A 545 17.36 2.52 1.95
C TRP A 545 17.91 1.85 0.71
N HIS A 546 18.46 2.65 -0.21
CA HIS A 546 19.18 2.16 -1.38
C HIS A 546 20.61 2.68 -1.35
N LEU A 547 21.55 1.86 -1.82
CA LEU A 547 22.94 2.23 -2.03
C LEU A 547 23.24 2.05 -3.52
N SER A 548 23.65 3.12 -4.19
CA SER A 548 23.90 3.11 -5.64
C SER A 548 22.71 2.59 -6.47
N GLY A 549 21.49 2.86 -6.01
CA GLY A 549 20.24 2.39 -6.64
C GLY A 549 19.79 0.98 -6.22
N GLU A 550 20.65 0.19 -5.56
CA GLU A 550 20.29 -1.14 -5.10
C GLU A 550 19.64 -1.11 -3.73
N PHE A 551 18.51 -1.81 -3.60
CA PHE A 551 17.81 -1.98 -2.32
C PHE A 551 18.74 -2.58 -1.27
N GLN A 552 18.76 -1.99 -0.08
CA GLN A 552 19.55 -2.48 1.06
C GLN A 552 18.64 -3.07 2.13
N ARG A 553 17.67 -2.28 2.60
CA ARG A 553 16.74 -2.67 3.67
C ARG A 553 15.49 -1.78 3.65
N SER A 554 14.38 -2.29 4.18
CA SER A 554 13.17 -1.48 4.40
C SER A 554 13.23 -0.78 5.76
N SER A 555 12.27 0.10 6.04
CA SER A 555 12.13 0.83 7.30
C SER A 555 11.20 0.18 8.32
N ASP A 556 10.66 -1.01 8.02
CA ASP A 556 9.85 -1.79 8.96
C ASP A 556 10.71 -2.24 10.15
N CYS A 557 10.30 -1.87 11.36
CA CYS A 557 10.99 -2.19 12.60
C CYS A 557 10.93 -3.67 12.96
N ARG A 558 9.99 -4.43 12.38
CA ARG A 558 9.70 -5.81 12.77
C ARG A 558 10.54 -6.86 12.06
N ILE A 559 11.14 -6.48 10.93
CA ILE A 559 11.95 -7.34 10.08
C ILE A 559 13.38 -7.38 10.64
N MET A 560 13.84 -8.56 11.06
CA MET A 560 15.15 -8.74 11.69
C MET A 560 16.31 -8.41 10.74
N GLU A 561 16.12 -8.66 9.45
CA GLU A 561 17.08 -8.39 8.36
C GLU A 561 17.36 -6.89 8.20
N ASN A 562 16.49 -6.02 8.72
CA ASN A 562 16.70 -4.57 8.68
C ASN A 562 17.66 -4.06 9.79
N GLN A 563 18.20 -4.92 10.65
CA GLN A 563 19.10 -4.52 11.74
C GLN A 563 20.32 -3.73 11.22
N PRO A 564 20.57 -2.50 11.70
CA PRO A 564 21.76 -1.74 11.32
C PRO A 564 23.06 -2.44 11.70
N ASP A 565 24.09 -2.28 10.87
CA ASP A 565 25.45 -2.68 11.19
C ASP A 565 25.89 -2.08 12.55
N PRO A 566 26.54 -2.86 13.43
CA PRO A 566 26.94 -2.40 14.76
C PRO A 566 27.74 -1.09 14.80
N PHE A 567 28.54 -0.78 13.77
CA PHE A 567 29.34 0.45 13.68
C PHE A 567 28.54 1.64 13.12
N LYS A 568 27.34 1.39 12.57
CA LYS A 568 26.40 2.40 12.05
C LYS A 568 25.10 2.46 12.85
N ASN A 569 25.01 1.75 13.96
CA ASN A 569 23.84 1.74 14.84
C ASN A 569 23.88 2.88 15.86
N TYR A 570 23.92 4.13 15.38
CA TYR A 570 24.06 5.32 16.23
C TYR A 570 22.94 5.43 17.29
N GLY A 571 21.71 5.10 16.89
CA GLY A 571 20.51 5.15 17.72
C GLY A 571 20.37 4.02 18.74
N ALA A 572 21.31 3.07 18.79
CA ALA A 572 21.17 1.83 19.56
C ALA A 572 19.86 1.08 19.25
N GLU A 573 19.47 1.08 17.97
CA GLU A 573 18.24 0.51 17.46
C GLU A 573 18.29 -1.03 17.48
N LYS A 574 17.12 -1.62 17.70
CA LYS A 574 16.90 -3.06 17.65
C LYS A 574 15.70 -3.35 16.77
N TYR A 575 15.91 -4.14 15.72
CA TYR A 575 14.85 -4.62 14.83
C TYR A 575 14.45 -6.05 15.21
N GLY A 576 13.17 -6.39 14.99
CA GLY A 576 12.61 -7.70 15.28
C GLY A 576 11.12 -7.63 15.62
N PRO A 577 10.43 -8.77 15.76
CA PRO A 577 8.96 -8.84 15.79
C PRO A 577 8.29 -7.99 16.89
N ASN A 578 9.00 -7.72 17.99
CA ASN A 578 8.53 -6.92 19.12
C ASN A 578 9.09 -5.48 19.12
N SER A 579 9.63 -5.02 17.99
CA SER A 579 10.20 -3.69 17.83
C SER A 579 9.23 -2.72 17.16
N VAL A 580 9.23 -1.50 17.66
CA VAL A 580 8.35 -0.41 17.23
C VAL A 580 9.19 0.84 16.98
N CYS A 581 8.68 1.73 16.13
CA CYS A 581 9.27 3.03 15.87
C CYS A 581 8.92 3.99 17.02
N LEU A 582 9.94 4.58 17.63
CA LEU A 582 9.79 5.61 18.66
C LEU A 582 10.41 6.93 18.20
N ILE A 583 9.78 8.04 18.59
CA ILE A 583 10.29 9.38 18.31
C ILE A 583 11.51 9.66 19.19
N GLN A 584 12.58 10.14 18.55
CA GLN A 584 13.80 10.62 19.19
C GLN A 584 13.70 12.13 19.37
N LYS A 585 13.63 12.60 20.62
CA LYS A 585 13.54 14.04 20.93
C LYS A 585 14.84 14.79 20.61
N SER A 586 15.96 14.09 20.59
CA SER A 586 17.28 14.61 20.24
C SER A 586 18.07 13.56 19.47
N ALA A 587 18.96 13.99 18.59
CA ALA A 587 19.90 13.10 17.92
C ALA A 587 20.65 12.22 18.94
N PHE A 588 20.71 10.93 18.67
CA PHE A 588 21.53 10.02 19.46
C PHE A 588 23.01 10.25 19.17
N VAL A 589 23.79 10.28 20.23
CA VAL A 589 25.23 10.45 20.20
C VAL A 589 25.89 9.11 20.55
N MET A 590 26.80 8.66 19.70
CA MET A 590 27.68 7.52 19.93
C MET A 590 29.09 8.05 20.23
N ALA A 591 29.58 7.87 21.46
CA ALA A 591 30.84 8.44 21.93
C ALA A 591 31.83 7.39 22.45
N GLN A 592 33.11 7.65 22.20
CA GLN A 592 34.31 7.05 22.76
C GLN A 592 35.22 8.18 23.25
N CYS A 593 36.23 7.89 24.09
CA CYS A 593 37.14 8.90 24.69
C CYS A 593 37.56 10.06 23.76
N ARG A 594 37.85 9.76 22.49
CA ARG A 594 38.34 10.74 21.50
C ARG A 594 37.44 10.93 20.28
N LYS A 595 36.31 10.22 20.22
CA LYS A 595 35.45 10.21 19.03
C LYS A 595 34.00 10.38 19.45
N LYS A 596 33.32 11.36 18.87
CA LYS A 596 31.89 11.60 19.05
C LYS A 596 31.24 11.58 17.68
N LEU A 597 30.28 10.68 17.51
CA LEU A 597 29.54 10.51 16.27
C LEU A 597 28.05 10.76 16.57
N SER A 598 27.37 11.39 15.63
CA SER A 598 25.91 11.57 15.65
C SER A 598 25.42 11.22 14.26
N TYR A 599 24.28 10.55 14.18
CA TYR A 599 23.67 10.28 12.88
C TYR A 599 23.04 11.58 12.36
N PRO A 600 23.32 11.98 11.11
CA PRO A 600 22.75 13.21 10.55
C PRO A 600 21.23 13.09 10.40
N ASP A 601 20.73 11.95 9.91
CA ASP A 601 19.30 11.70 9.69
C ASP A 601 18.64 11.14 10.95
N TRP A 602 17.95 11.95 11.75
CA TRP A 602 17.38 11.51 13.03
C TRP A 602 15.97 12.04 13.25
N GLY A 603 15.32 11.57 14.31
CA GLY A 603 13.98 11.98 14.71
C GLY A 603 13.11 10.80 15.12
N SER A 604 13.49 9.59 14.72
CA SER A 604 12.89 8.34 15.17
C SER A 604 13.82 7.15 14.96
N GLY A 605 13.56 6.04 15.63
CA GLY A 605 14.28 4.78 15.45
C GLY A 605 13.52 3.57 15.98
N CYS A 606 14.00 2.37 15.68
CA CYS A 606 13.34 1.13 16.06
C CYS A 606 13.86 0.58 17.40
N TYR A 607 12.94 0.33 18.34
CA TYR A 607 13.26 -0.17 19.69
C TYR A 607 12.32 -1.29 20.10
N GLN A 608 12.85 -2.28 20.80
CA GLN A 608 12.05 -3.38 21.33
C GLN A 608 11.17 -2.89 22.50
N VAL A 609 9.93 -3.36 22.54
CA VAL A 609 9.00 -3.09 23.64
C VAL A 609 8.52 -4.37 24.30
N SER A 610 8.05 -4.25 25.54
CA SER A 610 7.38 -5.34 26.26
C SER A 610 6.35 -4.78 27.25
N CYS A 611 5.21 -5.45 27.37
CA CYS A 611 4.18 -5.10 28.35
C CYS A 611 4.47 -5.73 29.71
N SER A 612 4.15 -5.01 30.78
CA SER A 612 4.25 -5.52 32.16
C SER A 612 3.09 -4.98 33.00
N PRO A 613 2.80 -5.52 34.19
CA PRO A 613 1.77 -4.97 35.08
C PRO A 613 2.01 -3.51 35.49
N LYS A 614 3.26 -3.03 35.36
CA LYS A 614 3.64 -1.63 35.62
C LYS A 614 3.48 -0.72 34.41
N GLY A 615 3.05 -1.25 33.26
CA GLY A 615 2.94 -0.55 31.99
C GLY A 615 3.96 -1.02 30.95
N LEU A 616 4.06 -0.24 29.88
CA LEU A 616 4.94 -0.47 28.73
C LEU A 616 6.41 -0.23 29.10
N LYS A 617 7.30 -1.14 28.69
CA LYS A 617 8.74 -0.97 28.80
C LYS A 617 9.36 -0.85 27.42
N VAL A 618 10.25 0.13 27.26
CA VAL A 618 11.12 0.31 26.09
C VAL A 618 12.49 -0.24 26.42
N TRP A 619 13.03 -1.08 25.56
CA TRP A 619 14.35 -1.68 25.71
C TRP A 619 15.36 -1.00 24.80
N VAL A 620 16.46 -0.55 25.40
CA VAL A 620 17.65 -0.15 24.65
C VAL A 620 18.78 -1.10 25.06
N LYS A 621 19.13 -2.00 24.14
CA LYS A 621 20.01 -3.15 24.42
C LYS A 621 19.44 -3.97 25.59
N ASP A 622 20.16 -4.07 26.71
CA ASP A 622 19.77 -4.86 27.89
C ASP A 622 19.09 -4.01 28.98
N THR A 623 18.92 -2.70 28.72
CA THR A 623 18.35 -1.76 29.70
C THR A 623 16.88 -1.49 29.41
N ALA A 624 16.02 -1.76 30.39
CA ALA A 624 14.58 -1.48 30.31
C ALA A 624 14.24 -0.12 30.92
N TYR A 625 13.49 0.68 30.17
CA TYR A 625 12.96 1.97 30.56
C TYR A 625 11.43 1.88 30.66
N LEU A 626 10.86 2.28 31.80
CA LEU A 626 9.41 2.22 32.02
C LEU A 626 8.72 3.49 31.51
N CYS A 627 7.69 3.30 30.67
CA CYS A 627 6.77 4.36 30.27
C CYS A 627 5.59 4.42 31.24
N SER A 628 5.58 5.47 32.07
CA SER A 628 4.54 5.73 33.08
C SER A 628 3.37 6.56 32.54
N ARG A 629 3.61 7.31 31.45
CA ARG A 629 2.59 8.08 30.70
C ARG A 629 3.04 8.32 29.26
N SER A 630 2.09 8.56 28.37
CA SER A 630 2.37 9.01 27.00
C SER A 630 3.12 10.34 26.99
N GLY A 631 4.08 10.49 26.07
CA GLY A 631 4.90 11.71 25.96
C GLY A 631 6.01 11.86 27.00
N GLN A 632 6.18 10.90 27.92
CA GLN A 632 7.32 10.87 28.85
C GLN A 632 8.64 10.82 28.07
N VAL A 633 9.62 11.65 28.47
CA VAL A 633 10.96 11.63 27.89
C VAL A 633 11.84 10.63 28.65
N LEU A 634 12.39 9.66 27.94
CA LEU A 634 13.35 8.69 28.44
C LEU A 634 14.76 9.14 28.08
N THR A 635 15.56 9.51 29.08
CA THR A 635 16.99 9.80 28.88
C THR A 635 17.77 8.49 28.88
N VAL A 636 18.29 8.15 27.70
CA VAL A 636 19.02 6.92 27.45
C VAL A 636 20.51 7.19 27.59
N SER A 637 21.21 6.36 28.35
CA SER A 637 22.67 6.31 28.41
C SER A 637 23.13 4.88 28.64
N ILE A 638 23.68 4.23 27.61
CA ILE A 638 24.04 2.81 27.62
C ILE A 638 25.38 2.56 26.94
N GLN A 639 26.07 1.48 27.33
CA GLN A 639 27.31 1.04 26.70
C GLN A 639 27.05 -0.15 25.75
N MET A 640 27.47 -0.01 24.49
CA MET A 640 27.33 -1.03 23.46
C MET A 640 28.57 -1.04 22.57
N ASN A 641 29.17 -2.21 22.35
CA ASN A 641 30.33 -2.40 21.45
C ASN A 641 31.52 -1.45 21.73
N GLY A 642 31.77 -1.12 22.99
CA GLY A 642 32.83 -0.17 23.37
C GLY A 642 32.50 1.30 23.10
N TRP A 643 31.25 1.63 22.80
CA TRP A 643 30.73 3.00 22.64
C TRP A 643 29.68 3.30 23.72
N VAL A 644 29.59 4.56 24.12
CA VAL A 644 28.50 5.09 24.94
C VAL A 644 27.48 5.73 24.00
N HIS A 645 26.25 5.22 24.03
CA HIS A 645 25.11 5.80 23.32
C HIS A 645 24.31 6.67 24.29
N ALA A 646 24.06 7.92 23.91
CA ALA A 646 23.28 8.86 24.70
C ALA A 646 22.23 9.56 23.82
N GLY A 647 20.99 9.62 24.29
CA GLY A 647 19.88 10.21 23.54
C GLY A 647 18.59 10.28 24.34
N ASN A 648 17.54 10.80 23.72
CA ASN A 648 16.23 10.91 24.37
C ASN A 648 15.15 10.29 23.49
N LEU A 649 14.36 9.39 24.07
CA LEU A 649 13.19 8.78 23.44
C LEU A 649 11.91 9.34 24.03
N ILE A 650 10.84 9.37 23.25
CA ILE A 650 9.50 9.72 23.73
C ILE A 650 8.69 8.44 23.89
N CYS A 651 8.14 8.22 25.08
CA CYS A 651 7.24 7.11 25.36
C CYS A 651 5.94 7.25 24.56
N PRO A 652 5.49 6.18 23.88
CA PRO A 652 4.17 6.16 23.26
C PRO A 652 3.09 5.86 24.31
N ALA A 653 1.82 5.85 23.90
CA ALA A 653 0.76 5.44 24.80
C ALA A 653 0.82 3.92 25.05
N CYS A 654 0.57 3.51 26.30
CA CYS A 654 0.64 2.10 26.66
C CYS A 654 -0.43 1.27 25.93
N TRP A 655 -1.65 1.82 25.81
CA TRP A 655 -2.80 1.19 25.16
C TRP A 655 -2.61 0.93 23.66
N ASP A 656 -1.61 1.57 23.03
CA ASP A 656 -1.28 1.29 21.64
C ASP A 656 -0.67 -0.10 21.45
N PHE A 657 -0.07 -0.66 22.52
CA PHE A 657 0.76 -1.88 22.46
C PHE A 657 0.38 -2.97 23.46
N CYS A 658 -0.34 -2.63 24.53
CA CYS A 658 -0.63 -3.54 25.62
C CYS A 658 -2.14 -3.69 25.84
N ASP A 659 -2.58 -4.93 26.07
CA ASP A 659 -3.98 -5.25 26.37
C ASP A 659 -4.44 -4.73 27.74
N SER A 660 -3.48 -4.48 28.64
CA SER A 660 -3.74 -3.95 29.98
C SER A 660 -2.68 -2.92 30.35
N CYS A 661 -3.12 -1.74 30.76
CA CYS A 661 -2.24 -0.66 31.20
C CYS A 661 -2.69 -0.10 32.56
N PRO A 662 -1.74 0.19 33.47
CA PRO A 662 -2.07 0.92 34.69
C PRO A 662 -2.48 2.36 34.36
N PRO A 663 -3.19 3.06 35.27
CA PRO A 663 -3.43 4.50 35.14
C PRO A 663 -2.12 5.26 34.96
N GLU A 664 -2.14 6.27 34.09
CA GLU A 664 -0.96 7.11 33.86
C GLU A 664 -0.53 7.80 35.16
N ARG A 665 0.78 7.86 35.39
CA ARG A 665 1.38 8.50 36.56
C ARG A 665 2.50 9.42 36.12
N ASP A 666 2.72 10.47 36.89
CA ASP A 666 3.90 11.29 36.70
C ASP A 666 5.16 10.43 36.83
N PRO A 667 6.14 10.59 35.91
CA PRO A 667 7.38 9.87 36.02
C PRO A 667 8.02 10.20 37.36
N PRO A 668 8.62 9.21 38.06
CA PRO A 668 9.31 9.47 39.31
C PRO A 668 10.31 10.61 39.10
N ALA A 669 10.36 11.56 40.05
CA ALA A 669 11.34 12.65 40.02
C ALA A 669 12.73 12.05 39.74
N SER A 670 13.51 12.70 38.89
CA SER A 670 14.77 12.22 38.27
C SER A 670 15.92 11.90 39.23
N ASN A 671 15.62 11.61 40.50
CA ASN A 671 16.58 11.34 41.56
C ASN A 671 17.00 9.86 41.67
N VAL A 672 16.59 8.97 40.74
CA VAL A 672 16.99 7.54 40.78
C VAL A 672 17.77 7.07 39.54
N THR A 673 17.99 7.94 38.56
CA THR A 673 19.01 7.72 37.52
C THR A 673 19.71 9.04 37.21
N ARG A 674 20.60 9.48 38.12
CA ARG A 674 21.90 9.93 37.59
C ARG A 674 22.38 8.71 36.80
N ALA A 675 22.20 8.72 35.49
CA ALA A 675 23.07 7.95 34.63
C ALA A 675 24.46 8.30 35.14
N LEU A 676 25.09 7.36 35.86
CA LEU A 676 26.49 7.48 36.22
C LEU A 676 27.14 7.90 34.91
N SER A 677 27.74 9.09 34.88
CA SER A 677 28.49 9.52 33.71
C SER A 677 29.46 8.38 33.46
N ILE A 678 29.19 7.58 32.41
CA ILE A 678 30.05 6.45 32.09
C ILE A 678 31.36 7.14 31.75
N ASP A 679 32.31 7.07 32.67
CA ASP A 679 33.59 7.73 32.53
C ASP A 679 34.29 7.00 31.39
N LEU A 680 34.17 7.60 30.20
CA LEU A 680 34.64 7.02 28.94
C LEU A 680 36.12 6.64 29.04
N CYS A 681 36.86 7.24 29.98
CA CYS A 681 38.32 7.16 30.06
C CYS A 681 38.89 6.65 31.40
N SER A 682 38.07 6.11 32.32
CA SER A 682 38.60 5.58 33.60
C SER A 682 39.31 4.22 33.50
N CYS A 683 39.30 3.56 32.33
CA CYS A 683 40.11 2.36 32.09
C CYS A 683 41.44 2.71 31.39
N SER A 684 42.21 3.61 31.98
CA SER A 684 43.63 3.74 31.63
C SER A 684 44.39 2.57 32.29
N SER A 685 44.64 1.50 31.52
CA SER A 685 45.67 0.50 31.85
C SER A 685 47.06 1.14 32.01
N SER A 686 47.25 2.37 31.53
CA SER A 686 48.50 3.11 31.65
C SER A 686 48.81 3.53 33.08
N LEU A 687 47.83 3.77 33.97
CA LEU A 687 48.12 4.24 35.34
C LEU A 687 48.66 3.12 36.23
N VAL A 688 48.17 1.90 36.05
CA VAL A 688 48.69 0.70 36.73
C VAL A 688 50.08 0.34 36.18
N VAL A 689 50.26 0.39 34.86
CA VAL A 689 51.56 0.11 34.23
C VAL A 689 52.61 1.17 34.59
N THR A 690 52.25 2.46 34.67
CA THR A 690 53.18 3.50 35.11
C THR A 690 53.51 3.38 36.59
N LEU A 691 52.56 3.03 37.46
CA LEU A 691 52.84 2.78 38.89
C LEU A 691 53.78 1.57 39.07
N TRP A 692 53.54 0.49 38.34
CA TRP A 692 54.39 -0.71 38.37
C TRP A 692 55.81 -0.43 37.84
N LEU A 693 55.95 0.34 36.75
CA LEU A 693 57.25 0.76 36.24
C LEU A 693 57.96 1.73 37.20
N LEU A 694 57.23 2.60 37.90
CA LEU A 694 57.81 3.49 38.90
C LEU A 694 58.32 2.69 40.11
N MET A 695 57.53 1.72 40.59
CA MET A 695 57.93 0.82 41.69
C MET A 695 59.11 -0.07 41.29
N ALA A 696 59.12 -0.62 40.07
CA ALA A 696 60.22 -1.43 39.56
C ALA A 696 61.54 -0.64 39.43
N ASN A 697 61.47 0.67 39.20
CA ASN A 697 62.66 1.53 39.15
C ASN A 697 63.05 2.13 40.52
N LEU A 698 62.10 2.35 41.43
CA LEU A 698 62.39 2.90 42.76
C LEU A 698 62.98 1.86 43.72
N ILE A 699 62.53 0.60 43.64
CA ILE A 699 62.99 -0.47 44.56
C ILE A 699 64.50 -0.70 44.45
N PRO A 700 65.10 -0.84 43.25
CA PRO A 700 66.56 -1.00 43.10
C PRO A 700 67.35 0.22 43.63
N LEU A 701 66.83 1.43 43.41
CA LEU A 701 67.44 2.68 43.88
C LEU A 701 67.41 2.79 45.41
N LEU A 702 66.30 2.44 46.05
CA LEU A 702 66.18 2.40 47.51
C LEU A 702 67.04 1.29 48.11
N THR A 703 67.10 0.11 47.50
CA THR A 703 67.99 -0.97 47.97
C THR A 703 69.47 -0.60 47.79
N GLY A 704 69.84 0.07 46.69
CA GLY A 704 71.20 0.56 46.47
C GLY A 704 71.60 1.64 47.46
N PHE A 705 70.68 2.56 47.80
CA PHE A 705 70.92 3.59 48.80
C PHE A 705 71.08 2.99 50.20
N LEU A 706 70.23 2.03 50.57
CA LEU A 706 70.33 1.34 51.87
C LEU A 706 71.61 0.49 51.98
N LEU A 707 72.06 -0.15 50.89
CA LEU A 707 73.33 -0.89 50.87
C LEU A 707 74.56 0.04 50.95
N CYS A 708 74.51 1.25 50.39
CA CYS A 708 75.57 2.24 50.52
C CYS A 708 75.66 2.88 51.91
N VAL A 709 74.55 2.96 52.66
CA VAL A 709 74.55 3.54 54.02
C VAL A 709 75.07 2.53 55.07
N TRP A 710 75.15 1.23 54.72
CA TRP A 710 75.55 0.15 55.62
C TRP A 710 76.87 -0.53 55.20
N SER A 711 77.63 0.07 54.26
CA SER A 711 78.98 -0.37 53.85
C SER A 711 80.06 0.57 54.38
#